data_AF-A0A2A6CCQ6-F1
#
_entry.id   AF-A0A2A6CCQ6-F1
#
_cell.length_a   1.000
_cell.length_b   1.000
_cell.length_c   1.000
_cell.angle_alpha   90.00
_cell.angle_beta   90.00
_cell.angle_gamma   90.00
#
_symmetry.space_group_name_H-M   'P 1'
#
loop_
_entity.id
_entity.type
_entity.pdbx_description
1 polymer ?
#
loop_
_entity_poly.entity_id
_entity_poly.type
_entity_poly.pdbx_seq_one_letter_code
_entity_poly.pdbx_strand_id
1 'polypeptide(L)'
;MGRANVLGPVSSSNPSIVVQRKEEQKLPSNVNAFIHLSISSSHFLILAFIRLAMSNDHARATGNGTSLRFQSFNELYLTDDVDSYDHWALPRQDWGRLQEWIIEQVNDHEIAIKSNRGNYIGHGRSDWAKQAQVANEWEMLTPVKNADGSWSFKSRWNKWLSAHTKYEPQKFVVNFESENQRCERWRLEPYIPPGNSPPLWTMDELLGNGTRQRFKSFKGLYLTEDRPAIKGLNLWALPKQDYLQDWTIERMNNNEVVIKSYRGHFLEYGNSEYPRDGQMANEWQMYTPVKNGDGSWSFKGRENKWLSAHGYYDTQRYYVNFMPENNKCEHWWLEPYAPQATPTIMDELLANGGKRQFKSYNGLYLTDDDPDTYLWALDQRSYKPSQRWTIEQMNNNEVAIKSHRDLYIGHGSGGWAVEAEVPDKWEMLTPVKNAGGTWSFKSRYGKWLSGHTKKQPKEGEQNRFAVNFENENNACEHWILELQVEQIPQNNSSSTHLSIFSFPLLILAFIRLAMRSLSLLVLLLFAVVVCTAVTPAEMKELLANGTRQRLKAYNNLYLTDDRPAIKGLNLWAMPRQDYLQVWTIERINDNEVVIKSSRGFDNFFIGHNTEDGYAKEARVANDQQPSAILTPVKNDDGSWSFKSRDNKWLSANSYYYEAERHYVNFESNNQRCERWRLEPYTPPTPPTIMDELLANGGKRQFKSFNWLYLADNYPDEYLYTLPPWSVTKKPEDWIIVQMNNNEVAIKSARRGYYIRHGLVGWGTYADVADAWEMLTPVKNAVDGTFSFKTRKGKWMSGHTFEEHRKYSVVCMAVRPGNEQEKEQMRKLMEELLANGTRQRLRSFKGLYLTDDRPLLKGSNFWAMPKQDLLQDFTIVQTGEYEVAIKSHLGHYVGLGSIGSFTYSEEKQEDNRDVYIPLKNNDGSWSFLNVVRKRVGMDVYVAIDANPPQEWTIVQINDNEVAIKSYHRGYYIGHGKNGWAKQAQIADEWEMLTPVKNDDGTWSFKSRWGYWLSGHTKMDPKEGETQRFEANFEHKKQACEKWRLELA
;
A
#
# COMPACT_ATOMS: atom_id res chain seq x y z
N MET A 1 76.43 22.42 -10.36
CA MET A 1 74.96 22.48 -10.40
C MET A 1 74.42 22.34 -8.99
N GLY A 2 73.68 23.35 -8.52
CA GLY A 2 72.65 23.30 -7.46
C GLY A 2 72.94 22.58 -6.14
N ARG A 3 73.41 23.32 -5.11
CA ARG A 3 73.26 23.04 -3.66
C ARG A 3 73.98 24.13 -2.84
N ALA A 4 73.44 24.43 -1.66
CA ALA A 4 74.12 24.80 -0.39
C ALA A 4 73.54 26.05 0.32
N ASN A 5 73.34 25.86 1.64
CA ASN A 5 73.58 26.75 2.79
C ASN A 5 73.08 28.21 2.78
N VAL A 6 72.48 28.65 3.91
CA VAL A 6 73.07 29.62 4.87
C VAL A 6 72.06 29.97 5.97
N LEU A 7 72.58 30.02 7.21
CA LEU A 7 71.99 30.49 8.46
C LEU A 7 72.05 32.03 8.60
N GLY A 8 70.99 32.61 9.20
CA GLY A 8 71.04 33.77 10.12
C GLY A 8 70.82 35.19 9.55
N PRO A 9 70.63 36.22 10.40
CA PRO A 9 69.83 36.32 11.64
C PRO A 9 68.99 37.64 11.72
N VAL A 10 68.36 37.92 12.88
CA VAL A 10 68.09 39.26 13.52
C VAL A 10 66.62 39.66 13.83
N SER A 11 66.37 39.80 15.15
CA SER A 11 65.50 40.72 15.97
C SER A 11 64.12 41.20 15.45
N SER A 12 63.06 41.28 16.27
CA SER A 12 62.97 42.28 17.35
C SER A 12 61.67 42.17 18.18
N SER A 13 61.83 42.30 19.50
CA SER A 13 60.97 42.96 20.52
C SER A 13 59.42 42.97 20.45
N ASN A 14 58.80 42.31 21.42
CA ASN A 14 57.71 42.86 22.27
C ASN A 14 58.22 44.10 23.06
N PRO A 15 57.41 45.11 23.46
CA PRO A 15 56.29 44.89 24.40
C PRO A 15 55.08 45.87 24.38
N SER A 16 54.01 45.39 25.02
CA SER A 16 53.09 46.06 25.96
C SER A 16 52.88 47.59 25.90
N ILE A 17 51.65 48.02 25.60
CA ILE A 17 51.16 49.37 25.88
C ILE A 17 50.22 49.37 27.09
N VAL A 18 50.60 50.23 28.03
CA VAL A 18 50.00 50.59 29.31
C VAL A 18 48.84 51.56 29.08
N VAL A 19 47.67 51.30 29.69
CA VAL A 19 46.57 52.28 29.77
C VAL A 19 46.83 53.22 30.94
N GLN A 20 47.01 54.51 30.62
CA GLN A 20 47.14 55.60 31.58
C GLN A 20 45.85 55.86 32.34
N ARG A 21 45.97 55.89 33.67
CA ARG A 21 44.98 56.40 34.63
C ARG A 21 45.21 57.91 34.74
N LYS A 22 44.18 58.72 34.45
CA LYS A 22 44.23 60.18 34.60
C LYS A 22 43.63 60.57 35.95
N GLU A 23 44.36 61.43 36.64
CA GLU A 23 44.08 62.01 37.97
C GLU A 23 42.86 62.95 37.94
N GLU A 24 42.15 63.02 39.07
CA GLU A 24 41.41 64.22 39.49
C GLU A 24 41.85 64.65 40.88
N GLN A 25 42.00 65.98 41.02
CA GLN A 25 42.63 66.70 42.11
C GLN A 25 41.68 67.00 43.29
N LYS A 26 42.34 67.19 44.44
CA LYS A 26 41.89 67.61 45.77
C LYS A 26 41.17 68.98 45.82
N LEU A 27 40.33 69.16 46.85
CA LEU A 27 40.45 70.13 47.99
C LEU A 27 39.11 70.21 48.78
N PRO A 28 38.99 70.89 49.96
CA PRO A 28 39.34 70.38 51.28
C PRO A 28 38.15 70.42 52.29
N SER A 29 38.37 69.80 53.44
CA SER A 29 37.57 69.87 54.66
C SER A 29 37.64 71.25 55.36
N ASN A 30 36.50 71.76 55.86
CA ASN A 30 36.46 72.62 57.06
C ASN A 30 35.07 72.63 57.76
N VAL A 31 35.11 72.24 59.05
CA VAL A 31 34.46 72.80 60.26
C VAL A 31 32.93 72.98 60.37
N ASN A 32 32.35 72.13 61.25
CA ASN A 32 31.32 72.34 62.29
C ASN A 32 30.38 73.56 62.25
N ALA A 33 29.07 73.28 62.25
CA ALA A 33 28.11 73.96 63.12
C ALA A 33 26.96 73.01 63.52
N PHE A 34 26.79 72.86 64.83
CA PHE A 34 25.72 72.15 65.54
C PHE A 34 24.36 72.79 65.29
N ILE A 35 23.33 72.01 64.91
CA ILE A 35 21.95 72.20 65.38
C ILE A 35 21.38 70.82 65.75
N HIS A 36 21.16 70.64 67.05
CA HIS A 36 20.40 69.54 67.63
C HIS A 36 18.92 69.67 67.22
N LEU A 37 18.40 68.69 66.49
CA LEU A 37 16.97 68.40 66.42
C LEU A 37 16.82 66.89 66.62
N SER A 38 16.43 66.52 67.85
CA SER A 38 16.12 65.14 68.20
C SER A 38 14.89 64.68 67.42
N ILE A 39 15.10 63.96 66.32
CA ILE A 39 14.07 63.13 65.71
C ILE A 39 14.54 61.69 65.89
N SER A 40 13.72 60.89 66.56
CA SER A 40 14.00 59.52 66.97
C SER A 40 14.62 58.70 65.83
N SER A 41 15.70 57.96 66.14
CA SER A 41 16.43 57.03 65.27
C SER A 41 15.55 55.96 64.59
N SER A 42 14.32 55.78 65.03
CA SER A 42 13.32 54.89 64.42
C SER A 42 12.76 55.41 63.08
N HIS A 43 12.74 56.73 62.84
CA HIS A 43 12.16 57.29 61.61
C HIS A 43 13.15 57.31 60.42
N PHE A 44 14.45 57.46 60.69
CA PHE A 44 15.48 57.39 59.65
C PHE A 44 15.70 55.96 59.13
N LEU A 45 15.57 54.95 60.00
CA LEU A 45 15.66 53.55 59.57
C LEU A 45 14.47 53.17 58.68
N ILE A 46 13.26 53.65 59.00
CA ILE A 46 12.06 53.38 58.21
C ILE A 46 12.10 54.13 56.87
N LEU A 47 12.53 55.40 56.82
CA LEU A 47 12.70 56.13 55.56
C LEU A 47 13.85 55.60 54.69
N ALA A 48 14.94 55.12 55.30
CA ALA A 48 16.03 54.47 54.59
C ALA A 48 15.63 53.07 54.07
N PHE A 49 14.85 52.29 54.83
CA PHE A 49 14.28 51.02 54.36
C PHE A 49 13.20 51.23 53.30
N ILE A 50 12.37 52.27 53.39
CA ILE A 50 11.41 52.62 52.35
C ILE A 50 12.13 53.08 51.09
N ARG A 51 13.21 53.89 51.19
CA ARG A 51 14.04 54.24 50.02
C ARG A 51 14.80 53.05 49.44
N LEU A 52 15.33 52.12 50.25
CA LEU A 52 15.98 50.89 49.74
C LEU A 52 14.97 49.91 49.12
N ALA A 53 13.77 49.78 49.72
CA ALA A 53 12.72 48.92 49.20
C ALA A 53 12.12 49.47 47.89
N MET A 54 11.91 50.79 47.80
CA MET A 54 11.49 51.46 46.55
C MET A 54 12.59 51.45 45.48
N SER A 55 13.87 51.55 45.88
CA SER A 55 15.02 51.47 44.96
C SER A 55 15.20 50.08 44.34
N ASN A 56 14.98 49.01 45.11
CA ASN A 56 15.08 47.63 44.59
C ASN A 56 13.95 47.28 43.60
N ASP A 57 12.76 47.84 43.80
CA ASP A 57 11.64 47.64 42.88
C ASP A 57 11.81 48.39 41.56
N HIS A 58 12.40 49.59 41.60
CA HIS A 58 12.78 50.32 40.40
C HIS A 58 13.91 49.61 39.65
N ALA A 59 14.96 49.18 40.36
CA ALA A 59 16.09 48.43 39.79
C ALA A 59 15.68 47.08 39.16
N ARG A 60 14.61 46.44 39.63
CA ARG A 60 14.06 45.21 39.00
C ARG A 60 13.32 45.47 37.70
N ALA A 61 12.67 46.62 37.55
CA ALA A 61 12.06 47.01 36.28
C ALA A 61 13.08 47.58 35.28
N THR A 62 14.13 48.24 35.78
CA THR A 62 15.17 48.90 34.97
C THR A 62 16.46 48.10 34.89
N GLY A 63 16.42 46.78 35.08
CA GLY A 63 17.56 45.90 34.84
C GLY A 63 18.03 46.06 33.40
N ASN A 64 18.98 46.97 33.19
CA ASN A 64 19.38 47.40 31.85
C ASN A 64 19.92 46.17 31.11
N GLY A 65 19.21 45.76 30.06
CA GLY A 65 19.57 44.61 29.23
C GLY A 65 18.97 43.25 29.62
N THR A 66 18.09 43.17 30.62
CA THR A 66 17.33 41.92 30.85
C THR A 66 16.20 41.78 29.82
N SER A 67 16.18 40.67 29.07
CA SER A 67 15.08 40.32 28.18
C SER A 67 13.83 39.93 28.99
N LEU A 68 12.69 40.49 28.64
CA LEU A 68 11.40 40.35 29.31
C LEU A 68 10.28 40.03 28.32
N ARG A 69 9.17 39.53 28.85
CA ARG A 69 7.86 39.46 28.18
C ARG A 69 6.85 40.30 28.93
N PHE A 70 5.94 40.92 28.19
CA PHE A 70 4.87 41.73 28.74
C PHE A 70 3.55 40.99 28.55
N GLN A 71 3.05 40.37 29.62
CA GLN A 71 1.77 39.67 29.62
C GLN A 71 0.65 40.63 30.05
N SER A 72 -0.31 40.86 29.17
CA SER A 72 -1.53 41.62 29.42
C SER A 72 -2.49 40.89 30.37
N PHE A 73 -3.51 41.59 30.86
CA PHE A 73 -4.56 41.01 31.72
C PHE A 73 -5.38 39.87 31.10
N ASN A 74 -5.41 39.78 29.76
CA ASN A 74 -6.09 38.74 28.99
C ASN A 74 -5.16 37.55 28.67
N GLU A 75 -4.02 37.43 29.35
CA GLU A 75 -3.01 36.38 29.14
C GLU A 75 -2.34 36.40 27.75
N LEU A 76 -2.49 37.50 27.02
CA LEU A 76 -1.81 37.76 25.75
C LEU A 76 -0.50 38.51 25.96
N TYR A 77 0.45 38.33 25.06
CA TYR A 77 1.80 38.86 25.14
C TYR A 77 2.03 39.94 24.08
N LEU A 78 2.61 41.06 24.51
CA LEU A 78 3.07 42.12 23.61
C LEU A 78 4.01 41.54 22.56
N THR A 79 3.70 41.75 21.29
CA THR A 79 4.37 41.12 20.15
C THR A 79 4.71 42.17 19.11
N ASP A 80 5.96 42.16 18.66
CA ASP A 80 6.47 42.99 17.58
C ASP A 80 6.08 42.38 16.22
N ASP A 81 5.13 42.99 15.49
CA ASP A 81 4.71 42.46 14.18
C ASP A 81 5.76 42.76 13.12
N VAL A 82 6.05 41.79 12.25
CA VAL A 82 7.01 42.00 11.16
C VAL A 82 6.38 42.79 10.01
N ASP A 83 5.08 42.62 9.81
CA ASP A 83 4.37 43.12 8.64
C ASP A 83 3.54 44.38 8.92
N SER A 84 3.50 44.83 10.17
CA SER A 84 2.75 46.00 10.60
C SER A 84 3.65 47.01 11.30
N TYR A 85 3.33 48.30 11.12
CA TYR A 85 3.91 49.38 11.91
C TYR A 85 3.34 49.43 13.34
N ASP A 86 2.29 48.67 13.61
CA ASP A 86 1.58 48.63 14.88
C ASP A 86 1.95 47.39 15.70
N HIS A 87 1.93 47.54 17.02
CA HIS A 87 2.15 46.43 17.96
C HIS A 87 0.85 45.71 18.32
N TRP A 88 0.95 44.42 18.61
CA TRP A 88 -0.20 43.60 19.00
C TRP A 88 0.04 42.88 20.32
N ALA A 89 -1.04 42.46 20.97
CA ALA A 89 -1.01 41.43 22.00
C ALA A 89 -1.60 40.13 21.41
N LEU A 90 -0.77 39.08 21.39
CA LEU A 90 -1.09 37.76 20.81
C LEU A 90 -0.95 36.66 21.87
N PRO A 91 -1.53 35.46 21.68
CA PRO A 91 -1.27 34.33 22.57
C PRO A 91 0.23 34.05 22.70
N ARG A 92 0.62 33.41 23.80
CA ARG A 92 2.02 33.02 24.03
C ARG A 92 2.54 32.25 22.82
N GLN A 93 3.57 32.78 22.17
CA GLN A 93 4.26 32.08 21.10
C GLN A 93 5.48 31.43 21.71
N ASP A 94 5.43 30.11 21.92
CA ASP A 94 6.54 29.36 22.53
C ASP A 94 7.82 29.34 21.68
N TRP A 95 7.82 29.95 20.49
CA TRP A 95 8.96 29.99 19.57
C TRP A 95 9.23 31.37 18.97
N GLY A 96 8.52 32.40 19.43
CA GLY A 96 8.57 33.74 18.82
C GLY A 96 9.55 34.66 19.54
N ARG A 97 10.67 34.96 18.89
CA ARG A 97 11.54 36.10 19.25
C ARG A 97 10.78 37.43 19.31
N LEU A 98 9.64 37.54 18.62
CA LEU A 98 8.83 38.76 18.56
C LEU A 98 8.19 39.16 19.90
N GLN A 99 8.18 38.29 20.91
CA GLN A 99 7.68 38.58 22.26
C GLN A 99 8.82 38.91 23.25
N GLU A 100 10.05 39.04 22.75
CA GLU A 100 11.23 39.44 23.52
C GLU A 100 11.40 40.96 23.51
N TRP A 101 11.42 41.55 24.70
CA TRP A 101 11.53 42.99 24.91
C TRP A 101 12.63 43.32 25.90
N ILE A 102 13.33 44.42 25.68
CA ILE A 102 14.35 44.97 26.57
C ILE A 102 13.84 46.32 27.07
N ILE A 103 13.93 46.54 28.38
CA ILE A 103 13.70 47.86 28.97
C ILE A 103 15.04 48.58 29.03
N GLU A 104 15.16 49.69 28.30
CA GLU A 104 16.32 50.57 28.34
C GLU A 104 16.00 51.79 29.21
N GLN A 105 16.81 52.05 30.24
CA GLN A 105 16.65 53.25 31.04
C GLN A 105 17.14 54.47 30.25
N VAL A 106 16.30 55.50 30.12
CA VAL A 106 16.65 56.74 29.40
C VAL A 106 17.08 57.84 30.36
N ASN A 107 16.39 57.96 31.50
CA ASN A 107 16.78 58.86 32.59
C ASN A 107 16.24 58.34 33.94
N ASP A 108 16.22 59.17 34.98
CA ASP A 108 15.82 58.80 36.34
C ASP A 108 14.34 58.38 36.48
N HIS A 109 13.48 58.72 35.52
CA HIS A 109 12.03 58.50 35.61
C HIS A 109 11.40 57.95 34.32
N GLU A 110 12.17 57.85 33.23
CA GLU A 110 11.70 57.37 31.94
C GLU A 110 12.55 56.22 31.42
N ILE A 111 11.86 55.30 30.77
CA ILE A 111 12.43 54.16 30.06
C ILE A 111 11.98 54.20 28.59
N ALA A 112 12.63 53.39 27.77
CA ALA A 112 12.16 52.98 26.46
C ALA A 112 12.01 51.45 26.42
N ILE A 113 10.98 50.95 25.74
CA ILE A 113 10.75 49.50 25.57
C ILE A 113 11.16 49.13 24.15
N LYS A 114 12.17 48.28 24.01
CA LYS A 114 12.80 47.92 22.74
C LYS A 114 12.56 46.45 22.40
N SER A 115 12.07 46.16 21.21
CA SER A 115 11.95 44.80 20.70
C SER A 115 13.33 44.22 20.42
N ASN A 116 13.43 42.89 20.34
CA ASN A 116 14.71 42.27 19.96
C ASN A 116 15.14 42.52 18.50
N ARG A 117 14.27 43.14 17.68
CA ARG A 117 14.63 43.66 16.35
C ARG A 117 15.28 45.05 16.42
N GLY A 118 15.31 45.66 17.60
CA GLY A 118 15.89 46.97 17.84
C GLY A 118 14.91 48.14 17.70
N ASN A 119 13.62 47.87 17.46
CA ASN A 119 12.59 48.90 17.39
C ASN A 119 12.04 49.23 18.79
N TYR A 120 11.71 50.49 19.03
CA TYR A 120 11.10 50.98 20.25
C TYR A 120 9.59 51.12 20.11
N ILE A 121 8.87 50.96 21.22
CA ILE A 121 7.43 51.24 21.29
C ILE A 121 7.22 52.75 21.47
N GLY A 122 6.61 53.38 20.49
CA GLY A 122 6.22 54.80 20.49
C GLY A 122 4.72 55.02 20.60
N HIS A 123 4.31 56.10 21.25
CA HIS A 123 2.90 56.52 21.36
C HIS A 123 2.45 57.29 20.11
N GLY A 124 2.09 56.65 19.01
CA GLY A 124 1.70 57.33 17.77
C GLY A 124 0.58 58.38 17.90
N ARG A 125 0.48 59.32 16.94
CA ARG A 125 -0.48 60.44 16.92
C ARG A 125 -1.96 60.07 17.08
N SER A 126 -2.33 58.84 16.71
CA SER A 126 -3.68 58.30 16.82
C SER A 126 -3.87 57.43 18.06
N ASP A 127 -2.97 57.56 19.04
CA ASP A 127 -2.86 56.74 20.23
C ASP A 127 -2.45 55.29 20.00
N TRP A 128 -2.04 54.92 18.80
CA TRP A 128 -1.61 53.56 18.50
C TRP A 128 -0.17 53.35 18.96
N ALA A 129 0.15 52.18 19.50
CA ALA A 129 1.52 51.82 19.80
C ALA A 129 2.24 51.48 18.49
N LYS A 130 3.21 52.31 18.11
CA LYS A 130 3.93 52.21 16.83
C LYS A 130 5.40 51.86 17.02
N GLN A 131 5.96 51.16 16.04
CA GLN A 131 7.40 50.94 15.96
C GLN A 131 8.15 52.24 15.65
N ALA A 132 9.24 52.48 16.37
CA ALA A 132 10.19 53.56 16.10
C ALA A 132 11.62 53.03 16.14
N GLN A 133 12.50 53.50 15.25
CA GLN A 133 13.90 53.03 15.22
C GLN A 133 14.79 53.71 16.28
N VAL A 134 14.34 54.84 16.84
CA VAL A 134 15.09 55.65 17.80
C VAL A 134 14.15 56.01 18.94
N ALA A 135 14.63 55.86 20.18
CA ALA A 135 13.89 56.30 21.36
C ALA A 135 13.95 57.83 21.48
N ASN A 136 12.91 58.52 21.00
CA ASN A 136 12.74 59.96 21.16
C ASN A 136 11.57 60.24 22.13
N GLU A 137 11.09 61.48 22.18
CA GLU A 137 10.00 61.90 23.09
C GLU A 137 8.76 61.00 23.02
N TRP A 138 8.50 60.38 21.85
CA TRP A 138 7.35 59.51 21.56
C TRP A 138 7.48 58.11 22.15
N GLU A 139 8.69 57.69 22.45
CA GLU A 139 9.05 56.37 22.96
C GLU A 139 9.39 56.38 24.45
N MET A 140 9.37 57.56 25.08
CA MET A 140 9.64 57.72 26.51
C MET A 140 8.42 57.37 27.35
N LEU A 141 8.58 56.37 28.23
CA LEU A 141 7.52 55.87 29.09
C LEU A 141 7.94 55.96 30.56
N THR A 142 7.04 56.45 31.40
CA THR A 142 7.17 56.41 32.87
C THR A 142 6.56 55.10 33.37
N PRO A 143 7.36 54.18 33.94
CA PRO A 143 6.85 52.94 34.51
C PRO A 143 6.19 53.21 35.86
N VAL A 144 4.99 52.66 36.09
CA VAL A 144 4.20 52.80 37.32
C VAL A 144 3.88 51.43 37.86
N LYS A 145 4.34 51.13 39.07
CA LYS A 145 4.05 49.86 39.76
C LYS A 145 2.66 49.92 40.39
N ASN A 146 1.79 48.97 40.07
CA ASN A 146 0.45 48.87 40.61
C ASN A 146 0.43 48.11 41.95
N ALA A 147 -0.65 48.27 42.72
CA ALA A 147 -0.81 47.62 44.03
C ALA A 147 -0.88 46.09 43.96
N ASP A 148 -1.27 45.52 42.82
CA ASP A 148 -1.32 44.08 42.55
C ASP A 148 0.03 43.49 42.08
N GLY A 149 1.08 44.33 42.02
CA GLY A 149 2.41 43.95 41.58
C GLY A 149 2.64 43.97 40.07
N SER A 150 1.61 44.26 39.26
CA SER A 150 1.80 44.51 37.83
C SER A 150 2.42 45.89 37.56
N TRP A 151 2.77 46.15 36.31
CA TRP A 151 3.30 47.43 35.85
C TRP A 151 2.38 48.06 34.82
N SER A 152 2.28 49.38 34.83
CA SER A 152 1.66 50.18 33.77
C SER A 152 2.71 51.13 33.20
N PHE A 153 2.59 51.49 31.92
CA PHE A 153 3.59 52.32 31.24
C PHE A 153 2.91 53.56 30.68
N LYS A 154 3.29 54.74 31.20
CA LYS A 154 2.63 56.00 30.89
C LYS A 154 3.48 56.84 29.92
N SER A 155 2.92 57.24 28.79
CA SER A 155 3.59 58.14 27.85
C SER A 155 3.62 59.59 28.37
N ARG A 156 4.48 60.41 27.77
CA ARG A 156 4.54 61.87 28.04
C ARG A 156 3.22 62.61 27.75
N TRP A 157 2.33 62.02 26.96
CA TRP A 157 0.98 62.55 26.68
C TRP A 157 -0.07 62.13 27.71
N ASN A 158 0.38 61.62 28.87
CA ASN A 158 -0.50 61.24 29.97
C ASN A 158 -1.46 60.10 29.62
N LYS A 159 -1.04 59.18 28.72
CA LYS A 159 -1.78 57.98 28.32
C LYS A 159 -1.01 56.70 28.66
N TRP A 160 -1.68 55.57 28.72
CA TRP A 160 -1.20 54.31 29.28
C TRP A 160 -1.18 53.20 28.23
N LEU A 161 -0.05 52.51 28.07
CA LEU A 161 0.08 51.39 27.14
C LEU A 161 -0.91 50.27 27.50
N SER A 162 -1.79 49.90 26.57
CA SER A 162 -2.97 49.05 26.76
C SER A 162 -3.09 47.98 25.68
N ALA A 163 -3.65 46.83 26.04
CA ALA A 163 -3.99 45.74 25.10
C ALA A 163 -5.49 45.39 25.18
N HIS A 164 -6.36 46.39 25.07
CA HIS A 164 -7.80 46.22 25.29
C HIS A 164 -8.63 46.03 24.01
N THR A 165 -8.19 46.60 22.88
CA THR A 165 -8.99 46.63 21.65
C THR A 165 -8.88 45.32 20.88
N LYS A 166 -9.95 44.52 20.92
CA LYS A 166 -10.03 43.27 20.16
C LYS A 166 -10.24 43.56 18.67
N TYR A 167 -9.29 43.16 17.83
CA TYR A 167 -9.40 43.25 16.37
C TYR A 167 -9.93 41.93 15.79
N GLU A 168 -9.37 40.80 16.25
CA GLU A 168 -9.78 39.43 15.89
C GLU A 168 -9.92 38.56 17.15
N PRO A 169 -10.50 37.34 17.07
CA PRO A 169 -10.67 36.45 18.22
C PRO A 169 -9.44 36.28 19.13
N GLN A 170 -8.23 36.37 18.57
CA GLN A 170 -6.96 36.20 19.29
C GLN A 170 -5.94 37.33 19.05
N LYS A 171 -6.33 38.45 18.43
CA LYS A 171 -5.42 39.55 18.09
C LYS A 171 -5.96 40.86 18.65
N PHE A 172 -5.22 41.45 19.59
CA PHE A 172 -5.58 42.70 20.24
C PHE A 172 -4.60 43.79 19.82
N VAL A 173 -5.12 44.95 19.40
CA VAL A 173 -4.31 46.12 19.09
C VAL A 173 -3.74 46.68 20.37
N VAL A 174 -2.46 47.05 20.35
CA VAL A 174 -1.83 47.75 21.46
C VAL A 174 -1.90 49.25 21.20
N ASN A 175 -2.46 49.98 22.15
CA ASN A 175 -2.68 51.42 22.05
C ASN A 175 -2.38 52.12 23.39
N PHE A 176 -2.57 53.45 23.44
CA PHE A 176 -2.32 54.28 24.61
C PHE A 176 -3.64 54.90 25.09
N GLU A 177 -4.12 54.45 26.24
CA GLU A 177 -5.44 54.83 26.78
C GLU A 177 -5.35 55.93 27.84
N SER A 178 -6.43 56.69 28.01
CA SER A 178 -6.43 57.83 28.95
C SER A 178 -6.50 57.43 30.43
N GLU A 179 -6.91 56.20 30.73
CA GLU A 179 -7.11 55.69 32.10
C GLU A 179 -6.25 54.45 32.36
N ASN A 180 -5.77 54.28 33.59
CA ASN A 180 -5.03 53.07 34.01
C ASN A 180 -5.99 52.02 34.60
N GLN A 181 -6.75 51.38 33.72
CA GLN A 181 -7.66 50.30 34.10
C GLN A 181 -6.91 48.96 34.16
N ARG A 182 -7.63 47.84 34.08
CA ARG A 182 -7.03 46.50 34.12
C ARG A 182 -6.27 46.19 32.83
N CYS A 183 -6.65 46.78 31.71
CA CYS A 183 -6.07 46.50 30.39
C CYS A 183 -4.72 47.17 30.11
N GLU A 184 -4.37 48.17 30.91
CA GLU A 184 -3.10 48.91 30.90
C GLU A 184 -2.05 48.28 31.81
N ARG A 185 -2.42 47.18 32.49
CA ARG A 185 -1.58 46.47 33.44
C ARG A 185 -0.91 45.28 32.79
N TRP A 186 0.40 45.24 32.92
CA TRP A 186 1.28 44.24 32.36
C TRP A 186 2.03 43.51 33.45
N ARG A 187 2.04 42.18 33.39
CA ARG A 187 2.96 41.37 34.18
C ARG A 187 4.26 41.24 33.39
N LEU A 188 5.37 41.54 34.05
CA LEU A 188 6.70 41.38 33.47
C LEU A 188 7.21 39.99 33.83
N GLU A 189 7.39 39.15 32.82
CA GLU A 189 7.98 37.83 32.98
C GLU A 189 9.41 37.85 32.43
N PRO A 190 10.38 37.19 33.07
CA PRO A 190 11.67 36.95 32.44
C PRO A 190 11.47 36.27 31.08
N TYR A 191 12.01 36.85 30.01
CA TYR A 191 12.07 36.14 28.74
C TYR A 191 13.13 35.06 28.89
N ILE A 192 12.67 33.87 29.21
CA ILE A 192 13.47 32.66 29.08
C ILE A 192 13.32 32.26 27.62
N PRO A 193 14.39 32.38 26.78
CA PRO A 193 14.34 31.82 25.44
C PRO A 193 14.00 30.34 25.61
N PRO A 194 13.24 29.73 24.69
CA PRO A 194 12.91 28.30 24.72
C PRO A 194 14.11 27.32 24.71
N GLY A 195 15.34 27.75 25.02
CA GLY A 195 16.58 26.97 24.89
C GLY A 195 17.62 27.08 26.02
N ASN A 196 17.34 27.69 27.19
CA ASN A 196 18.35 27.75 28.28
C ASN A 196 18.09 26.82 29.46
N SER A 197 17.06 25.99 29.39
CA SER A 197 17.08 24.69 30.06
C SER A 197 17.03 23.64 28.96
N PRO A 198 18.16 23.34 28.29
CA PRO A 198 18.18 22.18 27.42
C PRO A 198 17.85 20.98 28.30
N PRO A 199 16.91 20.11 27.90
CA PRO A 199 17.16 18.70 28.17
C PRO A 199 18.51 18.42 27.51
N LEU A 200 19.43 17.76 28.23
CA LEU A 200 20.76 17.37 27.77
C LEU A 200 20.69 16.50 26.50
N TRP A 201 20.43 17.10 25.34
CA TRP A 201 20.65 16.51 24.03
C TRP A 201 21.60 17.43 23.30
N THR A 202 22.76 16.90 22.92
CA THR A 202 23.73 17.64 22.13
C THR A 202 23.30 17.57 20.67
N MET A 203 23.59 18.61 19.89
CA MET A 203 23.47 18.55 18.43
C MET A 203 24.20 17.31 17.86
N ASP A 204 25.24 16.84 18.56
CA ASP A 204 25.97 15.63 18.23
C ASP A 204 25.10 14.35 18.26
N GLU A 205 24.09 14.28 19.13
CA GLU A 205 23.12 13.17 19.16
C GLU A 205 22.31 13.12 17.86
N LEU A 206 21.83 14.27 17.39
CA LEU A 206 21.06 14.37 16.15
C LEU A 206 21.93 14.05 14.93
N LEU A 207 23.14 14.58 14.88
CA LEU A 207 24.02 14.42 13.73
C LEU A 207 24.52 12.99 13.55
N GLY A 208 24.47 12.16 14.60
CA GLY A 208 24.92 10.76 14.54
C GLY A 208 26.35 10.64 14.00
N ASN A 209 27.22 11.62 14.29
CA ASN A 209 28.57 11.75 13.72
C ASN A 209 28.63 11.71 12.17
N GLY A 210 27.60 12.21 11.48
CA GLY A 210 27.52 12.20 10.02
C GLY A 210 27.14 10.83 9.42
N THR A 211 26.75 9.86 10.25
CA THR A 211 26.23 8.59 9.77
C THR A 211 24.87 8.79 9.10
N ARG A 212 24.57 7.93 8.12
CA ARG A 212 23.25 7.89 7.49
C ARG A 212 22.22 7.40 8.52
N GLN A 213 21.03 7.97 8.45
CA GLN A 213 19.91 7.68 9.32
C GLN A 213 18.66 7.50 8.46
N ARG A 214 17.72 6.69 8.96
CA ARG A 214 16.39 6.55 8.37
C ARG A 214 15.39 7.30 9.24
N PHE A 215 14.53 8.10 8.61
CA PHE A 215 13.49 8.87 9.30
C PHE A 215 12.22 8.04 9.32
N LYS A 216 11.88 7.47 10.46
CA LYS A 216 10.66 6.68 10.65
C LYS A 216 9.55 7.53 11.24
N SER A 217 8.43 7.65 10.54
CA SER A 217 7.25 8.36 11.03
C SER A 217 6.55 7.61 12.16
N PHE A 218 5.62 8.28 12.84
CA PHE A 218 4.77 7.67 13.89
C PHE A 218 3.93 6.47 13.44
N LYS A 219 3.76 6.26 12.12
CA LYS A 219 3.08 5.10 11.53
C LYS A 219 4.02 3.94 11.18
N GLY A 220 5.32 4.08 11.44
CA GLY A 220 6.33 3.08 11.09
C GLY A 220 6.72 3.07 9.61
N LEU A 221 6.39 4.12 8.86
CA LEU A 221 6.84 4.34 7.48
C LEU A 221 8.10 5.20 7.48
N TYR A 222 8.87 5.14 6.42
CA TYR A 222 10.19 5.76 6.31
C TYR A 222 10.21 6.82 5.23
N LEU A 223 10.75 8.01 5.52
CA LEU A 223 10.99 9.05 4.53
C LEU A 223 11.82 8.47 3.38
N THR A 224 11.28 8.53 2.17
CA THR A 224 11.81 7.86 0.99
C THR A 224 11.92 8.85 -0.16
N GLU A 225 13.10 8.90 -0.78
CA GLU A 225 13.31 9.57 -2.06
C GLU A 225 12.80 8.68 -3.20
N ASP A 226 11.48 8.65 -3.40
CA ASP A 226 10.85 7.91 -4.50
C ASP A 226 10.49 8.86 -5.65
N ARG A 227 11.03 8.57 -6.84
CA ARG A 227 10.70 9.28 -8.09
C ARG A 227 9.82 8.40 -8.96
N PRO A 228 8.50 8.30 -8.73
CA PRO A 228 7.62 8.00 -9.84
C PRO A 228 7.65 9.22 -10.80
N ALA A 229 7.56 8.98 -12.11
CA ALA A 229 7.65 9.98 -13.17
C ALA A 229 6.53 11.06 -13.17
N ILE A 230 5.80 11.22 -12.07
CA ILE A 230 4.77 12.24 -11.89
C ILE A 230 5.48 13.55 -11.52
N LYS A 231 5.64 14.42 -12.52
CA LYS A 231 6.31 15.72 -12.41
C LYS A 231 5.79 16.52 -11.21
N GLY A 232 6.60 16.65 -10.15
CA GLY A 232 6.46 17.68 -9.11
C GLY A 232 6.24 17.22 -7.67
N LEU A 233 6.07 15.93 -7.38
CA LEU A 233 5.89 15.40 -6.02
C LEU A 233 6.92 14.29 -5.75
N ASN A 234 8.04 14.64 -5.11
CA ASN A 234 9.25 13.80 -5.12
C ASN A 234 9.49 12.98 -3.84
N LEU A 235 8.66 13.12 -2.80
CA LEU A 235 8.98 12.58 -1.48
C LEU A 235 7.77 11.97 -0.77
N TRP A 236 7.99 10.78 -0.23
CA TRP A 236 6.95 9.93 0.35
C TRP A 236 7.47 9.30 1.64
N ALA A 237 6.58 8.93 2.55
CA ALA A 237 6.89 7.98 3.61
C ALA A 237 6.34 6.60 3.22
N LEU A 238 7.23 5.61 3.03
CA LEU A 238 6.94 4.27 2.52
C LEU A 238 7.38 3.17 3.51
N PRO A 239 6.92 1.90 3.39
CA PRO A 239 7.46 0.79 4.18
C PRO A 239 8.97 0.63 4.00
N LYS A 240 9.65 0.00 4.96
CA LYS A 240 11.11 -0.12 4.99
C LYS A 240 11.69 -0.66 3.66
N GLN A 241 12.66 0.06 3.09
CA GLN A 241 13.42 -0.24 1.87
C GLN A 241 14.90 0.11 2.12
N ASP A 242 15.83 -0.55 1.41
CA ASP A 242 17.23 -0.59 1.86
C ASP A 242 18.16 0.52 1.36
N TYR A 243 17.76 1.33 0.37
CA TYR A 243 18.64 2.38 -0.17
C TYR A 243 17.99 3.74 -0.40
N LEU A 244 16.68 3.81 -0.70
CA LEU A 244 15.97 5.09 -0.93
C LEU A 244 15.62 5.87 0.35
N GLN A 245 15.89 5.28 1.50
CA GLN A 245 15.48 5.78 2.82
C GLN A 245 16.66 6.27 3.65
N ASP A 246 17.80 6.45 2.98
CA ASP A 246 19.06 6.85 3.56
C ASP A 246 19.22 8.36 3.49
N TRP A 247 19.32 8.98 4.66
CA TRP A 247 19.44 10.43 4.80
C TRP A 247 20.61 10.78 5.73
N THR A 248 21.35 11.82 5.40
CA THR A 248 22.37 12.41 6.28
C THR A 248 21.83 13.73 6.83
N ILE A 249 21.99 13.96 8.13
CA ILE A 249 21.69 15.26 8.75
C ILE A 249 23.01 16.00 8.90
N GLU A 250 23.16 17.12 8.19
CA GLU A 250 24.39 17.94 8.22
C GLU A 250 24.11 19.23 9.00
N ARG A 251 25.05 19.63 9.86
CA ARG A 251 24.96 20.88 10.62
C ARG A 251 25.27 22.06 9.70
N MET A 252 24.35 23.02 9.61
CA MET A 252 24.60 24.28 8.89
C MET A 252 25.08 25.39 9.82
N ASN A 253 24.51 25.48 11.02
CA ASN A 253 24.96 26.41 12.07
C ASN A 253 24.66 25.86 13.47
N ASN A 254 24.65 26.69 14.50
CA ASN A 254 24.43 26.23 15.88
C ASN A 254 23.03 25.68 16.13
N ASN A 255 22.04 26.11 15.34
CA ASN A 255 20.62 25.81 15.60
C ASN A 255 19.91 25.16 14.40
N GLU A 256 20.50 25.19 13.21
CA GLU A 256 19.89 24.67 11.98
C GLU A 256 20.71 23.53 11.36
N VAL A 257 19.98 22.59 10.78
CA VAL A 257 20.49 21.45 10.02
C VAL A 257 19.92 21.45 8.61
N VAL A 258 20.57 20.71 7.71
CA VAL A 258 20.01 20.31 6.42
C VAL A 258 19.87 18.80 6.40
N ILE A 259 18.85 18.30 5.70
CA ILE A 259 18.58 16.87 5.54
C ILE A 259 18.93 16.50 4.11
N LYS A 260 19.89 15.60 3.90
CA LYS A 260 20.46 15.29 2.58
C LYS A 260 20.22 13.83 2.23
N SER A 261 19.67 13.56 1.06
CA SER A 261 19.43 12.20 0.58
C SER A 261 20.73 11.49 0.22
N TYR A 262 20.68 10.16 0.06
CA TYR A 262 21.83 9.37 -0.41
C TYR A 262 22.37 9.80 -1.78
N ARG A 263 21.57 10.47 -2.61
CA ARG A 263 21.98 11.04 -3.90
C ARG A 263 22.69 12.39 -3.77
N GLY A 264 22.73 12.96 -2.57
CA GLY A 264 23.33 14.26 -2.31
C GLY A 264 22.40 15.45 -2.54
N HIS A 265 21.10 15.23 -2.79
CA HIS A 265 20.11 16.31 -2.82
C HIS A 265 19.66 16.65 -1.40
N PHE A 266 19.26 17.89 -1.18
CA PHE A 266 18.77 18.38 0.10
C PHE A 266 17.25 18.40 0.10
N LEU A 267 16.63 18.09 1.24
CA LEU A 267 15.22 18.28 1.48
C LEU A 267 14.92 19.78 1.48
N GLU A 268 14.09 20.26 0.55
CA GLU A 268 13.74 21.66 0.38
C GLU A 268 12.26 21.90 0.71
N TYR A 269 11.95 22.99 1.43
CA TYR A 269 10.59 23.49 1.54
C TYR A 269 10.07 24.02 0.19
N GLY A 270 9.04 23.38 -0.35
CA GLY A 270 8.46 23.79 -1.63
C GLY A 270 7.31 24.81 -1.53
N ASN A 271 7.11 25.59 -2.59
CA ASN A 271 6.06 26.63 -2.69
C ASN A 271 4.64 26.12 -2.47
N SER A 272 4.41 24.81 -2.62
CA SER A 272 3.11 24.16 -2.44
C SER A 272 3.00 23.40 -1.11
N GLU A 273 3.85 23.73 -0.12
CA GLU A 273 3.96 23.03 1.17
C GLU A 273 4.46 21.58 1.07
N TYR A 274 4.81 21.12 -0.13
CA TYR A 274 5.43 19.80 -0.34
C TYR A 274 6.95 19.94 -0.35
N PRO A 275 7.68 19.02 0.28
CA PRO A 275 9.12 19.00 0.17
C PRO A 275 9.55 18.63 -1.25
N ARG A 276 10.67 19.20 -1.68
CA ARG A 276 11.28 19.02 -3.01
C ARG A 276 12.75 18.63 -2.87
N ASP A 277 13.33 18.12 -3.95
CA ASP A 277 14.78 17.90 -4.04
C ASP A 277 15.47 19.23 -4.36
N GLY A 278 16.13 19.84 -3.39
CA GLY A 278 17.02 20.99 -3.57
C GLY A 278 18.43 20.55 -3.94
N GLN A 279 19.04 21.14 -4.96
CA GLN A 279 20.42 20.81 -5.35
C GLN A 279 21.49 21.45 -4.46
N MET A 280 21.13 22.51 -3.73
CA MET A 280 22.06 23.26 -2.88
C MET A 280 21.39 23.57 -1.53
N ALA A 281 22.19 23.60 -0.46
CA ALA A 281 21.73 24.04 0.85
C ALA A 281 21.66 25.58 0.89
N ASN A 282 20.46 26.11 0.72
CA ASN A 282 20.10 27.50 0.96
C ASN A 282 19.05 27.59 2.09
N GLU A 283 18.48 28.77 2.30
CA GLU A 283 17.52 29.01 3.39
C GLU A 283 16.28 28.12 3.36
N TRP A 284 15.88 27.61 2.19
CA TRP A 284 14.72 26.73 2.03
C TRP A 284 14.99 25.27 2.43
N GLN A 285 16.26 24.89 2.62
CA GLN A 285 16.66 23.55 3.06
C GLN A 285 17.10 23.51 4.54
N MET A 286 17.02 24.65 5.25
CA MET A 286 17.41 24.74 6.66
C MET A 286 16.24 24.43 7.58
N TYR A 287 16.48 23.52 8.53
CA TYR A 287 15.51 23.08 9.52
C TYR A 287 16.04 23.31 10.94
N THR A 288 15.18 23.80 11.82
CA THR A 288 15.41 23.80 13.26
C THR A 288 14.89 22.47 13.84
N PRO A 289 15.77 21.56 14.28
CA PRO A 289 15.36 20.30 14.87
C PRO A 289 14.88 20.50 16.30
N VAL A 290 13.80 19.80 16.68
CA VAL A 290 13.23 19.83 18.02
C VAL A 290 13.07 18.40 18.51
N LYS A 291 13.74 18.08 19.62
CA LYS A 291 13.58 16.77 20.28
C LYS A 291 12.30 16.77 21.09
N ASN A 292 11.41 15.83 20.79
CA ASN A 292 10.13 15.67 21.48
C ASN A 292 10.30 14.84 22.76
N GLY A 293 9.34 14.95 23.69
CA GLY A 293 9.37 14.23 24.97
C GLY A 293 9.29 12.69 24.85
N ASP A 294 8.89 12.18 23.68
CA ASP A 294 8.82 10.74 23.36
C ASP A 294 10.11 10.20 22.71
N GLY A 295 11.16 11.03 22.62
CA GLY A 295 12.44 10.68 22.00
C GLY A 295 12.47 10.80 20.47
N SER A 296 11.35 11.14 19.82
CA SER A 296 11.33 11.48 18.40
C SER A 296 11.88 12.89 18.16
N TRP A 297 12.06 13.24 16.90
CA TRP A 297 12.48 14.54 16.42
C TRP A 297 11.45 15.14 15.47
N SER A 298 11.23 16.44 15.58
CA SER A 298 10.46 17.23 14.61
C SER A 298 11.38 18.24 13.92
N PHE A 299 11.13 18.55 12.65
CA PHE A 299 11.99 19.42 11.86
C PHE A 299 11.20 20.61 11.35
N LYS A 300 11.50 21.80 11.87
CA LYS A 300 10.79 23.04 11.55
C LYS A 300 11.52 23.83 10.47
N GLY A 301 10.91 24.03 9.32
CA GLY A 301 11.43 24.93 8.28
C GLY A 301 11.32 26.40 8.69
N ARG A 302 12.04 27.29 7.99
CA ARG A 302 12.02 28.74 8.26
C ARG A 302 10.65 29.39 8.11
N GLU A 303 9.78 28.83 7.28
CA GLU A 303 8.36 29.21 7.12
C GLU A 303 7.48 28.85 8.33
N ASN A 304 8.08 28.51 9.47
CA ASN A 304 7.40 28.19 10.72
C ASN A 304 6.47 26.95 10.64
N LYS A 305 6.73 26.05 9.67
CA LYS A 305 6.00 24.79 9.46
C LYS A 305 6.90 23.56 9.69
N TRP A 306 6.30 22.44 10.01
CA TRP A 306 6.93 21.20 10.46
C TRP A 306 6.86 20.12 9.38
N LEU A 307 7.99 19.44 9.13
CA LEU A 307 8.04 18.30 8.24
C LEU A 307 7.16 17.16 8.78
N SER A 308 6.12 16.81 8.04
CA SER A 308 5.08 15.86 8.44
C SER A 308 4.98 14.70 7.46
N ALA A 309 4.73 13.50 7.99
CA ALA A 309 4.23 12.38 7.20
C ALA A 309 2.72 12.29 7.38
N HIS A 310 1.96 13.17 6.73
CA HIS A 310 0.52 13.23 6.87
C HIS A 310 -0.19 12.34 5.83
N GLY A 311 -1.08 11.46 6.30
CA GLY A 311 -1.76 10.47 5.48
C GLY A 311 -3.00 11.06 4.82
N TYR A 312 -2.87 11.59 3.60
CA TYR A 312 -4.05 11.96 2.80
C TYR A 312 -4.46 10.86 1.80
N TYR A 313 -3.58 9.90 1.50
CA TYR A 313 -3.84 8.89 0.47
C TYR A 313 -3.28 7.52 0.85
N ASP A 314 -4.15 6.59 1.27
CA ASP A 314 -3.84 5.17 1.52
C ASP A 314 -2.92 4.88 2.74
N THR A 315 -3.21 3.76 3.39
CA THR A 315 -2.49 3.22 4.55
C THR A 315 -1.03 2.85 4.30
N GLN A 316 -0.59 2.74 3.03
CA GLN A 316 0.76 2.28 2.69
C GLN A 316 1.71 3.36 2.16
N ARG A 317 1.22 4.56 1.81
CA ARG A 317 2.07 5.65 1.30
C ARG A 317 1.60 6.97 1.89
N TYR A 318 2.47 7.64 2.63
CA TYR A 318 2.09 8.91 3.23
C TYR A 318 2.78 10.02 2.46
N TYR A 319 2.02 11.05 2.10
CA TYR A 319 2.63 12.24 1.55
C TYR A 319 3.44 12.90 2.65
N VAL A 320 4.62 13.35 2.27
CA VAL A 320 5.41 14.22 3.13
C VAL A 320 5.04 15.64 2.76
N ASN A 321 4.70 16.45 3.74
CA ASN A 321 4.34 17.86 3.55
C ASN A 321 4.76 18.68 4.78
N PHE A 322 4.55 19.98 4.74
CA PHE A 322 4.84 20.89 5.84
C PHE A 322 3.56 21.36 6.52
N MET A 323 3.37 21.00 7.79
CA MET A 323 2.18 21.33 8.58
C MET A 323 2.44 22.46 9.58
N PRO A 324 1.46 23.31 9.90
CA PRO A 324 1.65 24.44 10.82
C PRO A 324 1.86 24.02 12.28
N GLU A 325 1.39 22.84 12.68
CA GLU A 325 1.40 22.34 14.06
C GLU A 325 2.37 21.17 14.22
N ASN A 326 3.03 21.06 15.38
CA ASN A 326 3.88 19.92 15.73
C ASN A 326 3.07 18.84 16.46
N ASN A 327 2.23 18.12 15.71
CA ASN A 327 1.47 16.99 16.22
C ASN A 327 2.27 15.68 16.03
N LYS A 328 1.64 14.54 16.34
CA LYS A 328 2.30 13.23 16.19
C LYS A 328 2.73 12.92 14.75
N CYS A 329 2.13 13.55 13.74
CA CYS A 329 2.45 13.31 12.33
C CYS A 329 3.80 13.91 11.91
N GLU A 330 4.28 14.88 12.68
CA GLU A 330 5.52 15.62 12.50
C GLU A 330 6.70 15.01 13.27
N HIS A 331 6.44 13.95 14.04
CA HIS A 331 7.42 13.23 14.84
C HIS A 331 8.10 12.13 14.01
N TRP A 332 9.43 12.16 14.00
CA TRP A 332 10.28 11.21 13.30
C TRP A 332 11.27 10.55 14.27
N TRP A 333 11.30 9.21 14.28
CA TRP A 333 12.32 8.43 14.95
C TRP A 333 13.48 8.22 14.00
N LEU A 334 14.67 8.59 14.46
CA LEU A 334 15.88 8.42 13.68
C LEU A 334 16.50 7.06 14.00
N GLU A 335 16.49 6.17 13.00
CA GLU A 335 17.11 4.85 13.10
C GLU A 335 18.50 4.93 12.42
N PRO A 336 19.61 4.57 13.09
CA PRO A 336 20.91 4.48 12.45
C PRO A 336 20.84 3.54 11.24
N TYR A 337 21.33 3.99 10.10
CA TYR A 337 21.56 3.10 8.98
C TYR A 337 22.80 2.26 9.28
N ALA A 338 22.60 1.09 9.87
CA ALA A 338 23.57 0.02 9.75
C ALA A 338 23.32 -0.61 8.37
N PRO A 339 24.17 -0.36 7.33
CA PRO A 339 24.11 -1.23 6.17
C PRO A 339 24.18 -2.66 6.69
N GLN A 340 23.28 -3.53 6.22
CA GLN A 340 23.54 -4.97 6.39
C GLN A 340 24.97 -5.17 5.94
N ALA A 341 25.83 -5.66 6.84
CA ALA A 341 27.23 -5.86 6.54
C ALA A 341 27.28 -6.57 5.20
N THR A 342 27.88 -5.93 4.19
CA THR A 342 27.95 -6.50 2.85
C THR A 342 28.48 -7.92 3.04
N PRO A 343 27.70 -8.96 2.69
CA PRO A 343 28.10 -10.33 2.97
C PRO A 343 29.51 -10.50 2.42
N THR A 344 30.38 -11.09 3.22
CA THR A 344 31.74 -11.33 2.76
C THR A 344 31.66 -12.18 1.49
N ILE A 345 32.71 -12.12 0.66
CA ILE A 345 32.80 -12.94 -0.56
C ILE A 345 32.50 -14.42 -0.24
N MET A 346 32.92 -14.90 0.93
CA MET A 346 32.64 -16.25 1.40
C MET A 346 31.18 -16.45 1.80
N ASP A 347 30.53 -15.50 2.47
CA ASP A 347 29.10 -15.60 2.81
C ASP A 347 28.23 -15.76 1.55
N GLU A 348 28.55 -15.02 0.49
CA GLU A 348 27.83 -15.11 -0.79
C GLU A 348 28.08 -16.44 -1.51
N LEU A 349 29.32 -16.94 -1.51
CA LEU A 349 29.66 -18.24 -2.09
C LEU A 349 29.01 -19.39 -1.33
N LEU A 350 29.00 -19.32 0.00
CA LEU A 350 28.55 -20.39 0.89
C LEU A 350 27.04 -20.32 1.18
N ALA A 351 26.35 -19.27 0.73
CA ALA A 351 24.88 -19.20 0.81
C ALA A 351 24.25 -20.48 0.23
N ASN A 352 23.12 -20.95 0.77
CA ASN A 352 22.51 -22.25 0.41
C ASN A 352 23.46 -23.46 0.56
N GLY A 353 24.35 -23.43 1.57
CA GLY A 353 25.32 -24.49 1.83
C GLY A 353 26.34 -24.69 0.71
N GLY A 354 26.64 -23.65 -0.08
CA GLY A 354 27.59 -23.72 -1.19
C GLY A 354 27.12 -24.45 -2.45
N LYS A 355 25.87 -24.95 -2.48
CA LYS A 355 25.33 -25.70 -3.63
C LYS A 355 25.10 -24.77 -4.84
N ARG A 356 25.78 -25.02 -5.97
CA ARG A 356 25.73 -24.19 -7.19
C ARG A 356 25.73 -25.01 -8.48
N GLN A 357 25.34 -24.37 -9.57
CA GLN A 357 25.70 -24.77 -10.93
C GLN A 357 26.65 -23.74 -11.50
N PHE A 358 27.68 -24.19 -12.22
CA PHE A 358 28.70 -23.34 -12.80
C PHE A 358 28.45 -23.23 -14.29
N LYS A 359 28.04 -22.06 -14.74
CA LYS A 359 27.79 -21.77 -16.15
C LYS A 359 28.91 -20.92 -16.71
N SER A 360 29.63 -21.43 -17.69
CA SER A 360 30.72 -20.71 -18.36
C SER A 360 30.17 -19.60 -19.26
N TYR A 361 31.04 -18.69 -19.67
CA TYR A 361 30.73 -17.56 -20.55
C TYR A 361 30.02 -17.92 -21.87
N ASN A 362 30.20 -19.15 -22.37
CA ASN A 362 29.57 -19.67 -23.58
C ASN A 362 28.22 -20.36 -23.31
N GLY A 363 27.69 -20.26 -22.09
CA GLY A 363 26.38 -20.80 -21.70
C GLY A 363 26.37 -22.29 -21.36
N LEU A 364 27.52 -22.97 -21.42
CA LEU A 364 27.67 -24.38 -21.05
C LEU A 364 27.81 -24.55 -19.54
N TYR A 365 27.52 -25.74 -19.02
CA TYR A 365 27.59 -26.05 -17.60
C TYR A 365 28.72 -27.02 -17.32
N LEU A 366 29.51 -26.72 -16.27
CA LEU A 366 30.54 -27.59 -15.72
C LEU A 366 29.92 -28.91 -15.26
N THR A 367 30.52 -30.04 -15.67
CA THR A 367 29.98 -31.37 -15.43
C THR A 367 31.06 -32.43 -15.22
N ASP A 368 30.75 -33.43 -14.40
CA ASP A 368 31.57 -34.61 -14.12
C ASP A 368 30.99 -35.91 -14.74
N ASP A 369 30.18 -35.78 -15.79
CA ASP A 369 29.40 -36.88 -16.41
C ASP A 369 30.23 -37.97 -17.14
N ASP A 370 31.56 -37.83 -17.25
CA ASP A 370 32.42 -38.82 -17.93
C ASP A 370 33.27 -39.58 -16.89
N PRO A 371 33.38 -40.92 -16.94
CA PRO A 371 34.34 -41.68 -16.14
C PRO A 371 35.81 -41.31 -16.42
N ASP A 372 36.10 -40.53 -17.46
CA ASP A 372 37.41 -39.93 -17.66
C ASP A 372 37.80 -39.03 -16.48
N THR A 373 39.07 -39.06 -16.09
CA THR A 373 39.65 -38.23 -15.01
C THR A 373 39.60 -36.72 -15.26
N TYR A 374 39.12 -36.29 -16.42
CA TYR A 374 39.08 -34.91 -16.88
C TYR A 374 37.66 -34.33 -16.79
N LEU A 375 37.57 -33.07 -16.39
CA LEU A 375 36.30 -32.35 -16.31
C LEU A 375 35.92 -31.66 -17.63
N TRP A 376 34.62 -31.45 -17.82
CA TRP A 376 34.06 -30.91 -19.07
C TRP A 376 33.01 -29.83 -18.80
N ALA A 377 32.77 -28.98 -19.80
CA ALA A 377 31.61 -28.11 -19.88
C ALA A 377 30.75 -28.55 -21.08
N LEU A 378 29.47 -28.83 -20.84
CA LEU A 378 28.51 -29.37 -21.82
C LEU A 378 27.26 -28.49 -21.89
N ASP A 379 26.51 -28.59 -23.00
CA ASP A 379 25.20 -27.97 -23.12
C ASP A 379 24.24 -28.47 -22.03
N GLN A 380 23.28 -27.63 -21.65
CA GLN A 380 22.29 -27.97 -20.63
C GLN A 380 21.41 -29.14 -21.09
N ARG A 381 21.81 -30.36 -20.73
CA ARG A 381 20.96 -31.55 -20.85
C ARG A 381 20.13 -31.64 -19.58
N SER A 382 18.83 -31.37 -19.67
CA SER A 382 17.80 -31.81 -18.70
C SER A 382 18.35 -32.11 -17.29
N TYR A 383 18.64 -31.05 -16.52
CA TYR A 383 19.17 -31.05 -15.14
C TYR A 383 19.79 -32.39 -14.67
N LYS A 384 21.08 -32.62 -14.96
CA LYS A 384 21.78 -33.83 -14.50
C LYS A 384 22.42 -33.63 -13.12
N PRO A 385 22.42 -34.67 -12.24
CA PRO A 385 23.21 -34.67 -11.01
C PRO A 385 24.68 -34.32 -11.23
N SER A 386 25.25 -34.66 -12.40
CA SER A 386 26.63 -34.36 -12.77
C SER A 386 26.98 -32.88 -12.95
N GLN A 387 25.98 -32.01 -13.02
CA GLN A 387 26.17 -30.55 -13.06
C GLN A 387 25.99 -29.90 -11.68
N ARG A 388 25.92 -30.71 -10.62
CA ARG A 388 25.79 -30.23 -9.24
C ARG A 388 27.14 -30.16 -8.55
N TRP A 389 27.43 -28.99 -8.02
CA TRP A 389 28.68 -28.69 -7.32
C TRP A 389 28.39 -28.07 -5.96
N THR A 390 29.24 -28.36 -4.98
CA THR A 390 29.20 -27.77 -3.64
C THR A 390 30.52 -27.03 -3.42
N ILE A 391 30.42 -25.75 -3.11
CA ILE A 391 31.58 -24.93 -2.73
C ILE A 391 31.77 -25.08 -1.21
N GLU A 392 32.89 -25.65 -0.81
CA GLU A 392 33.24 -25.86 0.60
C GLU A 392 34.34 -24.89 1.02
N GLN A 393 34.18 -24.25 2.16
CA GLN A 393 35.19 -23.38 2.72
C GLN A 393 36.35 -24.19 3.31
N MET A 394 37.57 -23.95 2.83
CA MET A 394 38.78 -24.59 3.34
C MET A 394 39.45 -23.72 4.41
N ASN A 395 39.43 -22.40 4.21
CA ASN A 395 39.86 -21.38 5.18
C ASN A 395 39.24 -20.01 4.84
N ASN A 396 39.72 -18.92 5.43
CA ASN A 396 39.14 -17.59 5.23
C ASN A 396 39.19 -17.09 3.78
N ASN A 397 40.09 -17.61 2.95
CA ASN A 397 40.36 -17.08 1.61
C ASN A 397 40.27 -18.13 0.50
N GLU A 398 40.12 -19.41 0.83
CA GLU A 398 40.15 -20.50 -0.13
C GLU A 398 38.95 -21.44 0.04
N VAL A 399 38.49 -21.96 -1.09
CA VAL A 399 37.41 -22.93 -1.22
C VAL A 399 37.90 -24.16 -1.96
N ALA A 400 37.20 -25.29 -1.79
CA ALA A 400 37.26 -26.40 -2.73
C ALA A 400 35.89 -26.56 -3.40
N ILE A 401 35.88 -27.02 -4.66
CA ILE A 401 34.66 -27.26 -5.42
C ILE A 401 34.47 -28.77 -5.51
N LYS A 402 33.42 -29.29 -4.88
CA LYS A 402 33.12 -30.71 -4.72
C LYS A 402 31.97 -31.12 -5.64
N SER A 403 32.16 -32.19 -6.41
CA SER A 403 31.17 -32.75 -7.31
C SER A 403 30.11 -33.55 -6.57
N HIS A 404 29.07 -33.98 -7.28
CA HIS A 404 28.05 -34.87 -6.73
C HIS A 404 28.56 -36.30 -6.40
N ARG A 405 29.76 -36.67 -6.88
CA ARG A 405 30.44 -37.95 -6.60
C ARG A 405 31.41 -37.84 -5.42
N ASP A 406 31.34 -36.75 -4.66
CA ASP A 406 32.25 -36.43 -3.56
C ASP A 406 33.72 -36.24 -3.96
N LEU A 407 33.99 -35.90 -5.24
CA LEU A 407 35.34 -35.60 -5.75
C LEU A 407 35.55 -34.08 -5.88
N TYR A 408 36.77 -33.60 -5.68
CA TYR A 408 37.15 -32.19 -5.74
C TYR A 408 37.81 -31.83 -7.06
N ILE A 409 37.56 -30.62 -7.54
CA ILE A 409 38.24 -30.07 -8.72
C ILE A 409 39.67 -29.69 -8.35
N GLY A 410 40.64 -30.39 -8.92
CA GLY A 410 42.07 -30.15 -8.78
C GLY A 410 42.72 -29.62 -10.04
N HIS A 411 43.81 -28.88 -9.88
CA HIS A 411 44.70 -28.50 -10.98
C HIS A 411 45.66 -29.67 -11.31
N GLY A 412 45.46 -30.32 -12.44
CA GLY A 412 46.24 -31.49 -12.87
C GLY A 412 47.55 -31.13 -13.58
N SER A 413 48.44 -32.13 -13.68
CA SER A 413 49.68 -32.01 -14.47
C SER A 413 49.35 -31.78 -15.94
N GLY A 414 49.78 -30.63 -16.48
CA GLY A 414 49.45 -30.22 -17.85
C GLY A 414 48.34 -29.16 -17.93
N GLY A 415 47.88 -28.63 -16.80
CA GLY A 415 46.90 -27.54 -16.76
C GLY A 415 45.46 -28.02 -16.92
N TRP A 416 45.19 -29.31 -17.03
CA TRP A 416 43.82 -29.82 -17.07
C TRP A 416 43.16 -29.75 -15.70
N ALA A 417 41.84 -29.53 -15.66
CA ALA A 417 41.09 -29.73 -14.43
C ALA A 417 40.81 -31.23 -14.27
N VAL A 418 41.23 -31.77 -13.12
CA VAL A 418 41.12 -33.19 -12.78
C VAL A 418 40.30 -33.36 -11.51
N GLU A 419 39.81 -34.56 -11.28
CA GLU A 419 39.14 -34.91 -10.03
C GLU A 419 40.12 -35.48 -9.00
N ALA A 420 39.92 -35.16 -7.73
CA ALA A 420 40.69 -35.67 -6.60
C ALA A 420 39.78 -36.09 -5.45
N GLU A 421 40.14 -37.14 -4.71
CA GLU A 421 39.32 -37.62 -3.57
C GLU A 421 39.41 -36.72 -2.34
N VAL A 422 40.51 -35.97 -2.20
CA VAL A 422 40.80 -35.15 -1.02
C VAL A 422 41.20 -33.74 -1.49
N PRO A 423 40.72 -32.67 -0.84
CA PRO A 423 41.12 -31.32 -1.19
C PRO A 423 42.51 -31.02 -0.61
N ASP A 424 43.57 -31.23 -1.40
CA ASP A 424 44.93 -30.82 -1.07
C ASP A 424 45.25 -29.46 -1.71
N LYS A 425 46.51 -29.06 -1.71
CA LYS A 425 47.02 -27.82 -2.29
C LYS A 425 46.65 -27.60 -3.77
N TRP A 426 46.28 -28.64 -4.51
CA TRP A 426 45.91 -28.54 -5.92
C TRP A 426 44.43 -28.24 -6.13
N GLU A 427 43.59 -28.55 -5.13
CA GLU A 427 42.14 -28.40 -5.11
C GLU A 427 41.69 -27.14 -4.36
N MET A 428 42.61 -26.49 -3.63
CA MET A 428 42.34 -25.23 -2.95
C MET A 428 42.38 -24.05 -3.94
N LEU A 429 41.23 -23.39 -4.09
CA LEU A 429 41.00 -22.30 -5.03
C LEU A 429 40.68 -21.01 -4.29
N THR A 430 41.30 -19.91 -4.69
CA THR A 430 40.93 -18.56 -4.26
C THR A 430 39.80 -18.05 -5.17
N PRO A 431 38.58 -17.84 -4.65
CA PRO A 431 37.50 -17.28 -5.45
C PRO A 431 37.68 -15.77 -5.60
N VAL A 432 37.38 -15.25 -6.79
CA VAL A 432 37.46 -13.83 -7.12
C VAL A 432 36.16 -13.40 -7.77
N LYS A 433 35.49 -12.40 -7.17
CA LYS A 433 34.28 -11.82 -7.74
C LYS A 433 34.65 -10.73 -8.75
N ASN A 434 34.25 -10.91 -10.00
CA ASN A 434 34.54 -9.96 -11.07
C ASN A 434 33.54 -8.78 -11.05
N ALA A 435 33.91 -7.66 -11.67
CA ALA A 435 33.07 -6.45 -11.72
C ALA A 435 31.69 -6.68 -12.36
N GLY A 436 31.55 -7.69 -13.23
CA GLY A 436 30.28 -8.08 -13.85
C GLY A 436 29.40 -9.02 -13.02
N GLY A 437 29.76 -9.31 -11.77
CA GLY A 437 29.03 -10.23 -10.88
C GLY A 437 29.31 -11.73 -11.13
N THR A 438 30.14 -12.06 -12.12
CA THR A 438 30.65 -13.42 -12.34
C THR A 438 31.77 -13.76 -11.36
N TRP A 439 32.16 -15.04 -11.31
CA TRP A 439 33.15 -15.58 -10.41
C TRP A 439 34.29 -16.24 -11.17
N SER A 440 35.52 -16.03 -10.72
CA SER A 440 36.71 -16.75 -11.20
C SER A 440 37.34 -17.51 -10.04
N PHE A 441 38.00 -18.64 -10.32
CA PHE A 441 38.61 -19.50 -9.31
C PHE A 441 40.08 -19.73 -9.62
N LYS A 442 40.96 -19.21 -8.77
CA LYS A 442 42.41 -19.26 -8.96
C LYS A 442 43.04 -20.35 -8.10
N SER A 443 43.71 -21.31 -8.71
CA SER A 443 44.53 -22.29 -7.99
C SER A 443 45.72 -21.62 -7.28
N ARG A 444 46.29 -22.30 -6.28
CA ARG A 444 47.54 -21.88 -5.62
C ARG A 444 48.74 -21.71 -6.54
N TYR A 445 48.69 -22.29 -7.74
CA TYR A 445 49.72 -22.16 -8.78
C TYR A 445 49.53 -20.93 -9.67
N GLY A 446 48.56 -20.09 -9.32
CA GLY A 446 48.29 -18.85 -10.02
C GLY A 446 47.48 -19.01 -11.31
N LYS A 447 46.93 -20.20 -11.56
CA LYS A 447 46.14 -20.53 -12.75
C LYS A 447 44.64 -20.46 -12.48
N TRP A 448 43.83 -20.14 -13.48
CA TRP A 448 42.40 -19.88 -13.38
C TRP A 448 41.55 -20.98 -14.02
N LEU A 449 40.54 -21.47 -13.32
CA LEU A 449 39.61 -22.49 -13.83
C LEU A 449 38.80 -21.95 -15.02
N SER A 450 38.84 -22.64 -16.16
CA SER A 450 38.37 -22.18 -17.47
C SER A 450 37.63 -23.26 -18.23
N GLY A 451 36.61 -22.90 -19.02
CA GLY A 451 35.76 -23.83 -19.78
C GLY A 451 35.83 -23.67 -21.31
N HIS A 452 37.02 -23.52 -21.91
CA HIS A 452 37.15 -23.01 -23.29
C HIS A 452 37.76 -23.96 -24.34
N THR A 453 38.42 -25.08 -23.98
CA THR A 453 39.09 -25.90 -25.00
C THR A 453 38.09 -26.83 -25.71
N LYS A 454 37.61 -26.42 -26.89
CA LYS A 454 36.68 -27.23 -27.71
C LYS A 454 37.32 -28.57 -28.09
N LYS A 455 36.66 -29.68 -27.76
CA LYS A 455 37.00 -31.01 -28.28
C LYS A 455 35.91 -31.47 -29.25
N GLN A 456 36.22 -32.49 -30.06
CA GLN A 456 35.20 -33.12 -30.90
C GLN A 456 34.12 -33.74 -30.00
N PRO A 457 32.83 -33.41 -30.19
CA PRO A 457 31.73 -34.01 -29.44
C PRO A 457 31.62 -35.52 -29.74
N LYS A 458 31.16 -36.32 -28.78
CA LYS A 458 30.77 -37.73 -29.02
C LYS A 458 29.46 -37.77 -29.83
N GLU A 459 29.14 -38.93 -30.42
CA GLU A 459 27.87 -39.13 -31.15
C GLU A 459 26.67 -38.80 -30.23
N GLY A 460 25.82 -37.86 -30.66
CA GLY A 460 24.68 -37.36 -29.87
C GLY A 460 24.96 -36.11 -29.02
N GLU A 461 26.19 -35.59 -28.99
CA GLU A 461 26.54 -34.36 -28.30
C GLU A 461 26.67 -33.18 -29.29
N GLN A 462 26.09 -32.01 -28.98
CA GLN A 462 26.24 -30.83 -29.85
C GLN A 462 27.56 -30.10 -29.59
N ASN A 463 27.91 -29.88 -28.31
CA ASN A 463 29.12 -29.17 -27.92
C ASN A 463 29.80 -29.81 -26.70
N ARG A 464 31.13 -29.89 -26.74
CA ARG A 464 31.97 -30.39 -25.64
C ARG A 464 33.24 -29.55 -25.49
N PHE A 465 33.44 -29.01 -24.29
CA PHE A 465 34.59 -28.19 -23.96
C PHE A 465 35.32 -28.79 -22.77
N ALA A 466 36.62 -28.97 -22.88
CA ALA A 466 37.44 -29.43 -21.77
C ALA A 466 37.67 -28.28 -20.79
N VAL A 467 37.67 -28.61 -19.51
CA VAL A 467 37.89 -27.66 -18.42
C VAL A 467 39.35 -27.72 -18.01
N ASN A 468 39.99 -26.57 -17.90
CA ASN A 468 41.42 -26.44 -17.66
C ASN A 468 41.74 -25.23 -16.77
N PHE A 469 43.01 -25.06 -16.44
CA PHE A 469 43.57 -24.04 -15.58
C PHE A 469 44.53 -23.16 -16.38
N GLU A 470 44.10 -21.94 -16.68
CA GLU A 470 44.80 -21.02 -17.58
C GLU A 470 45.63 -19.96 -16.87
N ASN A 471 46.58 -19.35 -17.58
CA ASN A 471 47.44 -18.31 -17.00
C ASN A 471 46.73 -16.98 -16.74
N GLU A 472 45.69 -16.68 -17.52
CA GLU A 472 45.02 -15.39 -17.56
C GLU A 472 43.58 -15.51 -17.10
N ASN A 473 43.03 -14.44 -16.53
CA ASN A 473 41.61 -14.35 -16.16
C ASN A 473 40.85 -13.59 -17.23
N ASN A 474 40.62 -14.23 -18.37
CA ASN A 474 39.82 -13.72 -19.47
C ASN A 474 38.35 -14.12 -19.27
N ALA A 475 37.50 -13.78 -20.24
CA ALA A 475 36.07 -14.10 -20.16
C ALA A 475 35.81 -15.61 -19.99
N CYS A 476 36.71 -16.47 -20.46
CA CYS A 476 36.57 -17.93 -20.36
C CYS A 476 36.74 -18.52 -18.96
N GLU A 477 37.35 -17.76 -18.05
CA GLU A 477 37.56 -18.09 -16.65
C GLU A 477 36.42 -17.57 -15.76
N HIS A 478 35.46 -16.85 -16.35
CA HIS A 478 34.32 -16.28 -15.66
C HIS A 478 33.14 -17.27 -15.65
N TRP A 479 32.69 -17.60 -14.45
CA TRP A 479 31.58 -18.49 -14.19
C TRP A 479 30.40 -17.72 -13.58
N ILE A 480 29.20 -17.96 -14.09
CA ILE A 480 27.97 -17.56 -13.42
C ILE A 480 27.60 -18.69 -12.46
N LEU A 481 27.45 -18.34 -11.17
CA LEU A 481 27.04 -19.29 -10.14
C LEU A 481 25.52 -19.22 -9.97
N GLU A 482 24.82 -20.20 -10.54
CA GLU A 482 23.36 -20.28 -10.43
C GLU A 482 22.98 -21.08 -9.17
N LEU A 483 21.94 -20.63 -8.45
CA LEU A 483 21.41 -21.33 -7.29
C LEU A 483 20.78 -22.65 -7.71
N GLN A 484 21.14 -23.74 -7.03
CA GLN A 484 20.46 -25.01 -7.24
C GLN A 484 19.04 -24.93 -6.68
N VAL A 485 18.05 -25.09 -7.56
CA VAL A 485 16.67 -25.39 -7.15
C VAL A 485 16.61 -26.89 -6.86
N GLU A 486 16.39 -27.26 -5.60
CA GLU A 486 16.30 -28.67 -5.20
C GLU A 486 15.14 -29.37 -5.92
N GLN A 487 15.46 -30.22 -6.90
CA GLN A 487 14.56 -31.23 -7.42
C GLN A 487 14.89 -32.59 -6.80
N ILE A 488 13.89 -33.18 -6.13
CA ILE A 488 14.00 -34.44 -5.39
C ILE A 488 14.41 -35.58 -6.36
N PRO A 489 15.50 -36.33 -6.08
CA PRO A 489 16.10 -37.25 -7.06
C PRO A 489 15.16 -38.40 -7.48
N GLN A 490 15.06 -38.61 -8.80
CA GLN A 490 14.53 -39.84 -9.41
C GLN A 490 15.55 -40.97 -9.24
N ASN A 491 15.22 -42.02 -8.48
CA ASN A 491 16.06 -43.21 -8.40
C ASN A 491 15.84 -44.08 -9.65
N ASN A 492 16.73 -43.96 -10.64
CA ASN A 492 16.90 -44.95 -11.69
C ASN A 492 17.69 -46.14 -11.12
N SER A 493 16.98 -47.19 -10.69
CA SER A 493 17.61 -48.49 -10.43
C SER A 493 18.05 -49.09 -11.77
N SER A 494 19.35 -49.07 -12.07
CA SER A 494 19.94 -49.92 -13.10
C SER A 494 19.81 -51.39 -12.66
N SER A 495 19.12 -52.19 -13.47
CA SER A 495 19.03 -53.62 -13.26
C SER A 495 20.41 -54.25 -13.51
N THR A 496 21.03 -54.79 -12.46
CA THR A 496 22.01 -55.86 -12.63
C THR A 496 21.27 -57.07 -13.19
N HIS A 497 21.53 -57.38 -14.47
CA HIS A 497 21.09 -58.62 -15.10
C HIS A 497 21.75 -59.81 -14.39
N LEU A 498 21.05 -60.38 -13.40
CA LEU A 498 21.20 -61.79 -13.04
C LEU A 498 20.41 -62.59 -14.08
N SER A 499 21.13 -63.33 -14.93
CA SER A 499 20.53 -64.25 -15.88
C SER A 499 19.70 -65.30 -15.14
N ILE A 500 18.39 -65.19 -15.26
CA ILE A 500 17.45 -66.24 -14.86
C ILE A 500 17.58 -67.37 -15.88
N PHE A 501 18.47 -68.32 -15.61
CA PHE A 501 18.32 -69.68 -16.12
C PHE A 501 17.56 -70.51 -15.08
N SER A 502 16.40 -71.04 -15.50
CA SER A 502 15.69 -72.22 -14.98
C SER A 502 15.23 -72.27 -13.51
N PHE A 503 14.04 -71.72 -13.23
CA PHE A 503 13.23 -72.05 -12.02
C PHE A 503 11.90 -72.83 -12.20
N PRO A 504 11.40 -73.24 -13.39
CA PRO A 504 10.12 -73.96 -13.45
C PRO A 504 10.15 -75.34 -12.76
N LEU A 505 11.32 -75.98 -12.68
CA LEU A 505 11.44 -77.33 -12.10
C LEU A 505 11.46 -77.34 -10.56
N LEU A 506 11.94 -76.27 -9.91
CA LEU A 506 12.00 -76.20 -8.44
C LEU A 506 10.61 -75.96 -7.83
N ILE A 507 9.81 -75.11 -8.47
CA ILE A 507 8.43 -74.82 -8.04
C ILE A 507 7.55 -76.06 -8.23
N LEU A 508 7.69 -76.78 -9.35
CA LEU A 508 6.98 -78.05 -9.55
C LEU A 508 7.42 -79.13 -8.55
N ALA A 509 8.69 -79.18 -8.15
CA ALA A 509 9.19 -80.11 -7.15
C ALA A 509 8.60 -79.79 -5.75
N PHE A 510 8.53 -78.51 -5.36
CA PHE A 510 7.90 -78.09 -4.11
C PHE A 510 6.39 -78.33 -4.09
N ILE A 511 5.69 -78.10 -5.20
CA ILE A 511 4.25 -78.39 -5.30
C ILE A 511 4.00 -79.91 -5.22
N ARG A 512 4.82 -80.75 -5.87
CA ARG A 512 4.73 -82.21 -5.75
C ARG A 512 5.06 -82.72 -4.34
N LEU A 513 5.96 -82.07 -3.63
CA LEU A 513 6.31 -82.40 -2.24
C LEU A 513 5.20 -81.98 -1.26
N ALA A 514 4.61 -80.80 -1.46
CA ALA A 514 3.50 -80.29 -0.66
C ALA A 514 2.22 -81.12 -0.85
N MET A 515 1.92 -81.61 -2.06
CA MET A 515 0.78 -82.51 -2.27
C MET A 515 0.90 -83.88 -1.58
N ARG A 516 2.08 -84.25 -1.07
CA ARG A 516 2.28 -85.50 -0.30
C ARG A 516 2.14 -85.32 1.21
N SER A 517 2.04 -84.09 1.70
CA SER A 517 1.91 -83.80 3.13
C SER A 517 0.89 -82.69 3.34
N LEU A 518 -0.28 -83.03 3.84
CA LEU A 518 -1.36 -82.08 4.13
C LEU A 518 -0.86 -80.95 5.06
N SER A 519 0.01 -81.26 6.02
CA SER A 519 0.60 -80.27 6.91
C SER A 519 1.51 -79.28 6.17
N LEU A 520 2.23 -79.74 5.15
CA LEU A 520 3.15 -78.91 4.35
C LEU A 520 2.36 -78.09 3.33
N LEU A 521 1.27 -78.62 2.77
CA LEU A 521 0.31 -77.88 1.96
C LEU A 521 -0.39 -76.78 2.79
N VAL A 522 -0.80 -77.10 4.02
CA VAL A 522 -1.39 -76.11 4.94
C VAL A 522 -0.37 -75.04 5.31
N LEU A 523 0.90 -75.39 5.54
CA LEU A 523 1.98 -74.43 5.78
C LEU A 523 2.30 -73.56 4.55
N LEU A 524 2.24 -74.13 3.34
CA LEU A 524 2.46 -73.39 2.09
C LEU A 524 1.28 -72.48 1.78
N LEU A 525 0.05 -72.93 2.04
CA LEU A 525 -1.16 -72.09 1.98
C LEU A 525 -1.11 -70.99 3.03
N PHE A 526 -0.66 -71.28 4.27
CA PHE A 526 -0.47 -70.26 5.29
C PHE A 526 0.64 -69.27 4.90
N ALA A 527 1.77 -69.74 4.36
CA ALA A 527 2.85 -68.87 3.90
C ALA A 527 2.40 -67.98 2.72
N VAL A 528 1.64 -68.53 1.78
CA VAL A 528 1.08 -67.76 0.65
C VAL A 528 0.04 -66.74 1.12
N VAL A 529 -0.80 -67.07 2.12
CA VAL A 529 -1.77 -66.15 2.71
C VAL A 529 -1.11 -65.07 3.58
N VAL A 530 -0.01 -65.39 4.29
CA VAL A 530 0.77 -64.45 5.10
C VAL A 530 1.58 -63.48 4.23
N CYS A 531 2.03 -63.90 3.04
CA CYS A 531 2.78 -63.03 2.13
C CYS A 531 1.94 -61.96 1.41
N THR A 532 0.62 -61.91 1.58
CA THR A 532 -0.24 -60.92 0.90
C THR A 532 -0.96 -59.94 1.82
N ALA A 533 -0.94 -60.16 3.14
CA ALA A 533 -1.63 -59.29 4.09
C ALA A 533 -0.68 -58.21 4.62
N VAL A 534 -1.10 -56.95 4.57
CA VAL A 534 -0.40 -55.83 5.21
C VAL A 534 -0.38 -56.08 6.71
N THR A 535 0.79 -56.08 7.32
CA THR A 535 0.91 -56.26 8.77
C THR A 535 0.26 -55.09 9.51
N PRO A 536 -0.24 -55.26 10.75
CA PRO A 536 -0.80 -54.14 11.53
C PRO A 536 0.16 -52.95 11.68
N ALA A 537 1.48 -53.20 11.67
CA ALA A 537 2.51 -52.17 11.73
C ALA A 537 2.56 -51.35 10.42
N GLU A 538 2.53 -52.03 9.28
CA GLU A 538 2.50 -51.37 7.96
C GLU A 538 1.17 -50.64 7.72
N MET A 539 0.05 -51.19 8.18
CA MET A 539 -1.25 -50.50 8.12
C MET A 539 -1.22 -49.21 8.98
N LYS A 540 -0.56 -49.24 10.15
CA LYS A 540 -0.36 -48.05 10.97
C LYS A 540 0.52 -46.99 10.28
N GLU A 541 1.55 -47.43 9.55
CA GLU A 541 2.40 -46.55 8.73
C GLU A 541 1.60 -45.92 7.58
N LEU A 542 0.83 -46.72 6.83
CA LEU A 542 -0.01 -46.29 5.72
C LEU A 542 -1.01 -45.21 6.13
N LEU A 543 -1.68 -45.44 7.27
CA LEU A 543 -2.73 -44.54 7.74
C LEU A 543 -2.17 -43.24 8.31
N ALA A 544 -0.89 -43.20 8.71
CA ALA A 544 -0.22 -42.04 9.30
C ALA A 544 -1.13 -41.26 10.28
N ASN A 545 -1.92 -41.96 11.09
CA ASN A 545 -2.95 -41.42 12.01
C ASN A 545 -3.97 -40.45 11.38
N GLY A 546 -4.40 -40.68 10.14
CA GLY A 546 -5.36 -39.82 9.43
C GLY A 546 -4.77 -38.48 8.96
N THR A 547 -3.45 -38.36 8.93
CA THR A 547 -2.81 -37.18 8.34
C THR A 547 -3.00 -37.16 6.83
N ARG A 548 -3.07 -35.95 6.28
CA ARG A 548 -3.20 -35.72 4.85
C ARG A 548 -1.90 -36.11 4.15
N GLN A 549 -2.00 -36.78 3.02
CA GLN A 549 -0.86 -37.30 2.27
C GLN A 549 -0.99 -36.96 0.79
N ARG A 550 0.14 -36.96 0.08
CA ARG A 550 0.18 -36.91 -1.39
C ARG A 550 0.62 -38.26 -1.92
N LEU A 551 -0.06 -38.76 -2.95
CA LEU A 551 0.30 -39.99 -3.63
C LEU A 551 1.14 -39.62 -4.86
N LYS A 552 2.44 -39.88 -4.80
CA LYS A 552 3.38 -39.60 -5.89
C LYS A 552 3.71 -40.88 -6.64
N ALA A 553 3.35 -40.94 -7.91
CA ALA A 553 3.67 -42.03 -8.80
C ALA A 553 5.18 -42.07 -9.14
N TYR A 554 5.64 -43.20 -9.68
CA TYR A 554 7.04 -43.41 -10.08
C TYR A 554 7.56 -42.37 -11.09
N ASN A 555 6.71 -41.81 -11.94
CA ASN A 555 7.06 -40.76 -12.92
C ASN A 555 7.08 -39.34 -12.33
N ASN A 556 7.15 -39.18 -11.00
CA ASN A 556 7.10 -37.89 -10.28
C ASN A 556 5.80 -37.08 -10.42
N LEU A 557 4.74 -37.69 -10.96
CA LEU A 557 3.43 -37.09 -10.98
C LEU A 557 2.67 -37.43 -9.70
N TYR A 558 1.79 -36.52 -9.29
CA TYR A 558 0.97 -36.66 -8.11
C TYR A 558 -0.47 -36.89 -8.53
N LEU A 559 -1.11 -37.85 -7.86
CA LEU A 559 -2.55 -38.08 -7.99
C LEU A 559 -3.30 -36.79 -7.66
N THR A 560 -4.10 -36.30 -8.60
CA THR A 560 -4.77 -35.00 -8.50
C THR A 560 -6.26 -35.14 -8.81
N ASP A 561 -7.04 -34.40 -8.03
CA ASP A 561 -8.45 -34.15 -8.27
C ASP A 561 -8.60 -32.84 -9.10
N ASP A 562 -7.91 -32.77 -10.24
CA ASP A 562 -8.08 -31.65 -11.18
C ASP A 562 -9.32 -31.92 -12.04
N ARG A 563 -10.32 -31.04 -11.92
CA ARG A 563 -11.60 -31.11 -12.63
C ARG A 563 -11.56 -30.15 -13.82
N PRO A 564 -11.15 -30.57 -15.04
CA PRO A 564 -11.49 -29.79 -16.21
C PRO A 564 -13.02 -29.82 -16.39
N ALA A 565 -13.61 -28.70 -16.82
CA ALA A 565 -15.06 -28.55 -17.07
C ALA A 565 -15.59 -29.39 -18.26
N ILE A 566 -14.91 -30.49 -18.60
CA ILE A 566 -15.24 -31.42 -19.68
C ILE A 566 -15.81 -32.67 -19.00
N LYS A 567 -17.01 -33.07 -19.41
CA LYS A 567 -17.79 -34.19 -18.84
C LYS A 567 -16.96 -35.49 -18.74
N GLY A 568 -16.37 -35.76 -17.58
CA GLY A 568 -15.73 -37.03 -17.24
C GLY A 568 -15.17 -36.99 -15.82
N LEU A 569 -15.65 -37.89 -14.95
CA LEU A 569 -15.22 -38.02 -13.54
C LEU A 569 -13.86 -38.72 -13.39
N ASN A 570 -12.96 -38.58 -14.37
CA ASN A 570 -11.69 -39.30 -14.40
C ASN A 570 -10.65 -38.58 -13.55
N LEU A 571 -9.86 -39.35 -12.81
CA LEU A 571 -8.72 -38.85 -12.04
C LEU A 571 -7.45 -38.75 -12.89
N TRP A 572 -6.55 -37.85 -12.49
CA TRP A 572 -5.31 -37.57 -13.22
C TRP A 572 -4.08 -37.68 -12.32
N ALA A 573 -2.91 -37.87 -12.93
CA ALA A 573 -1.61 -37.67 -12.31
C ALA A 573 -0.90 -36.50 -13.00
N MET A 574 -0.44 -35.51 -12.23
CA MET A 574 0.12 -34.24 -12.72
C MET A 574 1.35 -33.78 -11.92
N PRO A 575 2.20 -32.87 -12.43
CA PRO A 575 3.29 -32.25 -11.66
C PRO A 575 2.76 -31.58 -10.38
N ARG A 576 3.64 -31.37 -9.39
CA ARG A 576 3.28 -30.88 -8.05
C ARG A 576 2.42 -29.61 -8.08
N GLN A 577 1.24 -29.66 -7.47
CA GLN A 577 0.28 -28.57 -7.26
C GLN A 577 -0.25 -28.64 -5.83
N ASP A 578 0.01 -27.60 -5.03
CA ASP A 578 0.03 -27.80 -3.57
C ASP A 578 -1.33 -28.04 -2.88
N TYR A 579 -2.46 -27.82 -3.55
CA TYR A 579 -3.81 -27.94 -2.97
C TYR A 579 -4.71 -28.99 -3.64
N LEU A 580 -4.41 -29.48 -4.85
CA LEU A 580 -5.24 -30.45 -5.59
C LEU A 580 -4.84 -31.91 -5.38
N GLN A 581 -3.72 -32.13 -4.69
CA GLN A 581 -3.03 -33.41 -4.63
C GLN A 581 -3.03 -34.00 -3.20
N VAL A 582 -4.04 -33.64 -2.41
CA VAL A 582 -4.10 -33.94 -0.99
C VAL A 582 -5.21 -34.95 -0.72
N TRP A 583 -4.82 -36.10 -0.20
CA TRP A 583 -5.68 -37.27 0.01
C TRP A 583 -5.61 -37.74 1.46
N THR A 584 -6.69 -38.35 1.95
CA THR A 584 -6.75 -39.01 3.24
C THR A 584 -6.99 -40.50 3.00
N ILE A 585 -6.16 -41.36 3.59
CA ILE A 585 -6.33 -42.81 3.52
C ILE A 585 -7.04 -43.25 4.80
N GLU A 586 -8.25 -43.78 4.68
CA GLU A 586 -9.06 -44.21 5.82
C GLU A 586 -9.16 -45.74 5.83
N ARG A 587 -9.07 -46.34 7.03
CA ARG A 587 -9.19 -47.79 7.22
C ARG A 587 -10.66 -48.20 7.20
N ILE A 588 -11.02 -49.18 6.38
CA ILE A 588 -12.33 -49.84 6.45
C ILE A 588 -12.27 -51.02 7.42
N ASN A 589 -11.26 -51.88 7.26
CA ASN A 589 -11.04 -53.06 8.12
C ASN A 589 -9.55 -53.41 8.18
N ASP A 590 -9.22 -54.63 8.62
CA ASP A 590 -7.84 -55.01 8.84
C ASP A 590 -6.96 -54.98 7.58
N ASN A 591 -7.56 -55.19 6.41
CA ASN A 591 -6.84 -55.34 5.14
C ASN A 591 -7.28 -54.34 4.06
N GLU A 592 -8.33 -53.57 4.30
CA GLU A 592 -8.93 -52.69 3.28
C GLU A 592 -8.95 -51.22 3.73
N VAL A 593 -8.72 -50.34 2.76
CA VAL A 593 -8.70 -48.88 2.90
C VAL A 593 -9.53 -48.22 1.80
N VAL A 594 -9.85 -46.95 2.03
CA VAL A 594 -10.34 -46.02 1.00
C VAL A 594 -9.40 -44.84 0.90
N ILE A 595 -9.31 -44.26 -0.29
CA ILE A 595 -8.56 -43.03 -0.54
C ILE A 595 -9.57 -41.93 -0.82
N LYS A 596 -9.62 -40.93 0.05
CA LYS A 596 -10.61 -39.85 0.06
C LYS A 596 -9.98 -38.51 -0.33
N SER A 597 -10.65 -37.75 -1.20
CA SER A 597 -10.23 -36.39 -1.55
C SER A 597 -10.33 -35.47 -0.34
N SER A 598 -9.31 -34.63 -0.10
CA SER A 598 -9.31 -33.69 1.05
C SER A 598 -10.08 -32.39 0.78
N ARG A 599 -10.71 -32.23 -0.40
CA ARG A 599 -11.60 -31.10 -0.68
C ARG A 599 -12.87 -31.25 0.14
N GLY A 600 -13.07 -30.33 1.10
CA GLY A 600 -14.17 -30.38 2.07
C GLY A 600 -15.59 -30.18 1.53
N PHE A 601 -15.80 -30.27 0.21
CA PHE A 601 -17.11 -30.03 -0.39
C PHE A 601 -17.90 -31.31 -0.65
N ASP A 602 -17.25 -32.47 -0.80
CA ASP A 602 -17.94 -33.72 -1.11
C ASP A 602 -17.07 -34.93 -0.70
N ASN A 603 -17.66 -35.92 -0.01
CA ASN A 603 -16.98 -37.14 0.46
C ASN A 603 -16.66 -38.10 -0.70
N PHE A 604 -15.71 -37.72 -1.54
CA PHE A 604 -15.36 -38.47 -2.73
C PHE A 604 -14.21 -39.44 -2.50
N PHE A 605 -14.39 -40.67 -2.99
CA PHE A 605 -13.44 -41.76 -2.92
C PHE A 605 -12.89 -42.11 -4.29
N ILE A 606 -11.68 -42.65 -4.34
CA ILE A 606 -11.12 -43.21 -5.57
C ILE A 606 -11.73 -44.58 -5.81
N GLY A 607 -12.44 -44.74 -6.92
CA GLY A 607 -13.02 -46.02 -7.33
C GLY A 607 -12.68 -46.40 -8.77
N HIS A 608 -12.75 -47.69 -9.05
CA HIS A 608 -12.66 -48.21 -10.42
C HIS A 608 -14.02 -48.12 -11.13
N ASN A 609 -14.05 -47.62 -12.37
CA ASN A 609 -15.23 -47.80 -13.21
C ASN A 609 -15.16 -49.16 -13.92
N THR A 610 -16.19 -49.98 -13.72
CA THR A 610 -16.27 -51.34 -14.26
C THR A 610 -16.25 -51.40 -15.79
N GLU A 611 -16.67 -50.34 -16.47
CA GLU A 611 -16.83 -50.33 -17.94
C GLU A 611 -15.56 -49.98 -18.72
N ASP A 612 -14.76 -49.04 -18.25
CA ASP A 612 -13.65 -48.45 -19.03
C ASP A 612 -12.27 -48.57 -18.36
N GLY A 613 -12.21 -49.10 -17.13
CA GLY A 613 -10.94 -49.29 -16.42
C GLY A 613 -10.34 -48.01 -15.84
N TYR A 614 -10.91 -46.84 -16.08
CA TYR A 614 -10.40 -45.59 -15.54
C TYR A 614 -10.72 -45.47 -14.04
N ALA A 615 -9.83 -44.81 -13.31
CA ALA A 615 -10.09 -44.42 -11.94
C ALA A 615 -11.05 -43.23 -11.97
N LYS A 616 -12.21 -43.42 -11.35
CA LYS A 616 -13.26 -42.42 -11.24
C LYS A 616 -13.57 -42.12 -9.78
N GLU A 617 -14.23 -41.00 -9.62
CA GLU A 617 -14.81 -40.61 -8.35
C GLU A 617 -15.99 -41.51 -7.96
N ALA A 618 -15.90 -42.15 -6.80
CA ALA A 618 -16.99 -42.89 -6.17
C ALA A 618 -17.60 -42.04 -5.04
N ARG A 619 -18.94 -41.98 -4.99
CA ARG A 619 -19.68 -41.17 -4.01
C ARG A 619 -19.86 -41.88 -2.66
N VAL A 620 -19.75 -43.20 -2.65
CA VAL A 620 -19.93 -44.01 -1.46
C VAL A 620 -18.88 -45.11 -1.44
N ALA A 621 -18.22 -45.32 -0.31
CA ALA A 621 -17.35 -46.46 -0.10
C ALA A 621 -18.04 -47.45 0.85
N ASN A 622 -18.86 -48.33 0.29
CA ASN A 622 -19.51 -49.42 1.00
C ASN A 622 -19.61 -50.65 0.09
N ASP A 623 -20.18 -51.74 0.60
CA ASP A 623 -20.31 -52.98 -0.19
C ASP A 623 -21.19 -52.84 -1.45
N GLN A 624 -21.94 -51.75 -1.62
CA GLN A 624 -22.69 -51.46 -2.85
C GLN A 624 -21.82 -50.80 -3.94
N GLN A 625 -20.67 -50.23 -3.58
CA GLN A 625 -19.65 -49.72 -4.50
C GLN A 625 -18.28 -50.30 -4.13
N PRO A 626 -18.07 -51.63 -4.32
CA PRO A 626 -16.84 -52.32 -3.95
C PRO A 626 -15.61 -51.79 -4.69
N SER A 627 -15.81 -51.06 -5.79
CA SER A 627 -14.75 -50.49 -6.59
C SER A 627 -13.96 -49.38 -5.90
N ALA A 628 -14.51 -48.77 -4.84
CA ALA A 628 -13.82 -47.76 -4.02
C ALA A 628 -13.00 -48.35 -2.85
N ILE A 629 -13.15 -49.65 -2.61
CA ILE A 629 -12.46 -50.37 -1.52
C ILE A 629 -11.17 -50.96 -2.08
N LEU A 630 -10.04 -50.57 -1.48
CA LEU A 630 -8.71 -50.90 -1.96
C LEU A 630 -7.96 -51.73 -0.91
N THR A 631 -7.26 -52.77 -1.35
CA THR A 631 -6.27 -53.51 -0.58
C THR A 631 -4.90 -52.86 -0.83
N PRO A 632 -4.29 -52.19 0.15
CA PRO A 632 -2.95 -51.65 0.01
C PRO A 632 -1.93 -52.79 0.03
N VAL A 633 -0.83 -52.66 -0.69
CA VAL A 633 0.29 -53.61 -0.70
C VAL A 633 1.58 -52.83 -0.65
N LYS A 634 2.42 -53.07 0.37
CA LYS A 634 3.73 -52.43 0.49
C LYS A 634 4.73 -53.15 -0.41
N ASN A 635 5.44 -52.41 -1.25
CA ASN A 635 6.47 -52.94 -2.13
C ASN A 635 7.86 -52.89 -1.46
N ASP A 636 8.79 -53.71 -1.93
CA ASP A 636 10.17 -53.80 -1.39
C ASP A 636 10.95 -52.47 -1.43
N ASP A 637 10.58 -51.55 -2.32
CA ASP A 637 11.18 -50.22 -2.46
C ASP A 637 10.57 -49.17 -1.50
N GLY A 638 9.69 -49.59 -0.60
CA GLY A 638 8.98 -48.75 0.37
C GLY A 638 7.78 -47.99 -0.19
N SER A 639 7.46 -48.14 -1.47
CA SER A 639 6.23 -47.60 -2.06
C SER A 639 5.00 -48.46 -1.77
N TRP A 640 3.82 -47.95 -2.07
CA TRP A 640 2.54 -48.63 -1.88
C TRP A 640 1.81 -48.81 -3.21
N SER A 641 1.25 -49.98 -3.45
CA SER A 641 0.32 -50.25 -4.54
C SER A 641 -1.08 -50.45 -3.97
N PHE A 642 -2.13 -50.02 -4.68
CA PHE A 642 -3.50 -50.13 -4.21
C PHE A 642 -4.33 -51.00 -5.16
N LYS A 643 -4.80 -52.15 -4.68
CA LYS A 643 -5.55 -53.12 -5.47
C LYS A 643 -7.05 -53.01 -5.21
N SER A 644 -7.87 -52.81 -6.22
CA SER A 644 -9.33 -52.89 -6.08
C SER A 644 -9.80 -54.33 -5.82
N ARG A 645 -11.02 -54.49 -5.32
CA ARG A 645 -11.67 -55.81 -5.18
C ARG A 645 -11.81 -56.57 -6.51
N ASP A 646 -11.79 -55.87 -7.64
CA ASP A 646 -11.76 -56.46 -8.99
C ASP A 646 -10.37 -56.97 -9.41
N ASN A 647 -9.43 -57.05 -8.46
CA ASN A 647 -8.04 -57.47 -8.67
C ASN A 647 -7.22 -56.59 -9.63
N LYS A 648 -7.58 -55.31 -9.79
CA LYS A 648 -6.82 -54.35 -10.59
C LYS A 648 -6.08 -53.34 -9.71
N TRP A 649 -4.98 -52.79 -10.19
CA TRP A 649 -4.07 -51.93 -9.45
C TRP A 649 -4.20 -50.48 -9.89
N LEU A 650 -4.35 -49.55 -8.95
CA LEU A 650 -4.38 -48.12 -9.24
C LEU A 650 -3.05 -47.67 -9.86
N SER A 651 -3.08 -47.17 -11.09
CA SER A 651 -1.93 -46.87 -11.92
C SER A 651 -1.96 -45.45 -12.47
N ALA A 652 -0.79 -44.82 -12.55
CA ALA A 652 -0.58 -43.52 -13.23
C ALA A 652 -0.06 -43.71 -14.67
N ASN A 653 -0.48 -44.79 -15.34
CA ASN A 653 0.11 -45.17 -16.63
C ASN A 653 -0.22 -44.17 -17.75
N SER A 654 0.75 -43.94 -18.63
CA SER A 654 0.69 -42.92 -19.68
C SER A 654 -0.04 -43.41 -20.93
N TYR A 655 -1.36 -43.23 -21.00
CA TYR A 655 -1.99 -43.06 -22.30
C TYR A 655 -1.90 -41.58 -22.69
N TYR A 656 -0.90 -41.26 -23.52
CA TYR A 656 -0.52 -39.91 -23.94
C TYR A 656 -1.72 -39.14 -24.51
N TYR A 657 -2.18 -38.13 -23.77
CA TYR A 657 -3.06 -37.08 -24.32
C TYR A 657 -2.38 -35.71 -24.28
N GLU A 658 -1.61 -35.40 -23.22
CA GLU A 658 -0.84 -34.16 -23.08
C GLU A 658 0.47 -34.42 -22.31
N ALA A 659 1.56 -33.69 -22.62
CA ALA A 659 2.91 -33.96 -22.11
C ALA A 659 3.06 -33.86 -20.58
N GLU A 660 2.04 -33.34 -19.87
CA GLU A 660 2.07 -33.05 -18.44
C GLU A 660 0.87 -33.66 -17.67
N ARG A 661 0.00 -34.45 -18.34
CA ARG A 661 -1.22 -35.02 -17.73
C ARG A 661 -1.40 -36.47 -18.10
N HIS A 662 -1.49 -37.33 -17.09
CA HIS A 662 -1.65 -38.76 -17.25
C HIS A 662 -2.98 -39.20 -16.65
N TYR A 663 -3.74 -40.04 -17.37
CA TYR A 663 -4.92 -40.66 -16.80
C TYR A 663 -4.52 -41.61 -15.68
N VAL A 664 -5.32 -41.63 -14.63
CA VAL A 664 -5.21 -42.65 -13.60
C VAL A 664 -6.23 -43.73 -13.92
N ASN A 665 -5.77 -44.97 -13.98
CA ASN A 665 -6.58 -46.13 -14.33
C ASN A 665 -6.30 -47.29 -13.37
N PHE A 666 -7.03 -48.37 -13.54
CA PHE A 666 -6.85 -49.61 -12.80
C PHE A 666 -6.36 -50.70 -13.76
N GLU A 667 -5.12 -51.15 -13.56
CA GLU A 667 -4.43 -52.08 -14.45
C GLU A 667 -4.39 -53.50 -13.89
N SER A 668 -4.32 -54.51 -14.75
CA SER A 668 -4.33 -55.91 -14.31
C SER A 668 -3.04 -56.37 -13.62
N ASN A 669 -1.92 -55.65 -13.80
CA ASN A 669 -0.60 -56.02 -13.30
C ASN A 669 0.00 -54.92 -12.41
N ASN A 670 0.70 -55.31 -11.34
CA ASN A 670 1.46 -54.39 -10.48
C ASN A 670 2.86 -54.14 -11.06
N GLN A 671 2.98 -53.23 -12.03
CA GLN A 671 4.25 -52.77 -12.57
C GLN A 671 4.76 -51.54 -11.79
N ARG A 672 5.71 -50.78 -12.35
CA ARG A 672 6.25 -49.59 -11.68
C ARG A 672 5.27 -48.41 -11.67
N CYS A 673 4.34 -48.32 -12.62
CA CYS A 673 3.36 -47.23 -12.70
C CYS A 673 2.22 -47.33 -11.68
N GLU A 674 2.07 -48.50 -11.04
CA GLU A 674 1.09 -48.79 -9.99
C GLU A 674 1.62 -48.52 -8.58
N ARG A 675 2.88 -48.08 -8.47
CA ARG A 675 3.58 -47.83 -7.21
C ARG A 675 3.53 -46.35 -6.85
N TRP A 676 3.04 -46.07 -5.66
CA TRP A 676 2.82 -44.73 -5.11
C TRP A 676 3.67 -44.53 -3.86
N ARG A 677 4.47 -43.47 -3.83
CA ARG A 677 5.11 -43.00 -2.61
C ARG A 677 4.17 -42.06 -1.88
N LEU A 678 4.07 -42.27 -0.57
CA LEU A 678 3.27 -41.44 0.32
C LEU A 678 4.13 -40.32 0.88
N GLU A 679 3.82 -39.09 0.49
CA GLU A 679 4.49 -37.89 1.02
C GLU A 679 3.58 -37.23 2.08
N PRO A 680 4.03 -37.02 3.32
CA PRO A 680 3.28 -36.28 4.32
C PRO A 680 2.97 -34.88 3.81
N TYR A 681 1.71 -34.47 3.85
CA TYR A 681 1.34 -33.10 3.53
C TYR A 681 1.34 -32.28 4.82
N THR A 682 2.43 -31.56 5.04
CA THR A 682 2.40 -30.40 5.94
C THR A 682 1.77 -29.25 5.14
N PRO A 683 0.60 -28.73 5.55
CA PRO A 683 0.04 -27.59 4.85
C PRO A 683 1.10 -26.48 4.87
N PRO A 684 1.53 -25.96 3.70
CA PRO A 684 2.19 -24.67 3.71
C PRO A 684 1.22 -23.71 4.42
N THR A 685 1.75 -22.77 5.20
CA THR A 685 0.97 -21.68 5.78
C THR A 685 -0.06 -21.25 4.73
N PRO A 686 -1.37 -21.37 4.99
CA PRO A 686 -2.38 -21.38 3.94
C PRO A 686 -2.11 -20.23 2.99
N PRO A 687 -1.98 -20.48 1.66
CA PRO A 687 -1.69 -19.44 0.71
C PRO A 687 -2.69 -18.32 0.96
N THR A 688 -2.16 -17.12 1.14
CA THR A 688 -3.02 -15.97 1.32
C THR A 688 -3.92 -15.88 0.09
N ILE A 689 -5.07 -15.22 0.21
CA ILE A 689 -5.97 -14.95 -0.93
C ILE A 689 -5.17 -14.38 -2.12
N MET A 690 -4.07 -13.67 -1.86
CA MET A 690 -3.15 -13.17 -2.87
C MET A 690 -2.30 -14.24 -3.55
N ASP A 691 -1.72 -15.18 -2.82
CA ASP A 691 -0.88 -16.23 -3.41
C ASP A 691 -1.69 -17.05 -4.44
N GLU A 692 -2.96 -17.30 -4.16
CA GLU A 692 -3.87 -18.03 -5.06
C GLU A 692 -4.29 -17.19 -6.28
N LEU A 693 -4.49 -15.88 -6.12
CA LEU A 693 -4.83 -14.98 -7.22
C LEU A 693 -3.64 -14.69 -8.14
N LEU A 694 -2.41 -14.71 -7.60
CA LEU A 694 -1.19 -14.34 -8.31
C LEU A 694 -0.45 -15.53 -8.94
N ALA A 695 -0.82 -16.77 -8.60
CA ALA A 695 -0.31 -17.97 -9.28
C ALA A 695 -0.43 -17.85 -10.82
N ASN A 696 0.44 -18.50 -11.59
CA ASN A 696 0.50 -18.36 -13.07
C ASN A 696 0.69 -16.91 -13.57
N GLY A 697 1.45 -16.09 -12.82
CA GLY A 697 1.73 -14.70 -13.17
C GLY A 697 0.48 -13.80 -13.18
N GLY A 698 -0.53 -14.13 -12.36
CA GLY A 698 -1.79 -13.41 -12.27
C GLY A 698 -2.74 -13.57 -13.46
N LYS A 699 -2.40 -14.34 -14.50
CA LYS A 699 -3.26 -14.52 -15.68
C LYS A 699 -4.50 -15.37 -15.34
N ARG A 700 -5.70 -14.83 -15.56
CA ARG A 700 -6.99 -15.47 -15.27
C ARG A 700 -8.01 -15.14 -16.36
N GLN A 701 -8.95 -16.05 -16.56
CA GLN A 701 -10.19 -15.77 -17.30
C GLN A 701 -11.32 -15.59 -16.30
N PHE A 702 -12.06 -14.49 -16.40
CA PHE A 702 -13.20 -14.26 -15.53
C PHE A 702 -14.46 -14.80 -16.18
N LYS A 703 -15.19 -15.63 -15.43
CA LYS A 703 -16.45 -16.23 -15.86
C LYS A 703 -17.57 -15.75 -14.96
N SER A 704 -18.64 -15.23 -15.53
CA SER A 704 -19.85 -14.91 -14.80
C SER A 704 -20.56 -16.20 -14.35
N PHE A 705 -21.47 -16.08 -13.40
CA PHE A 705 -22.30 -17.19 -12.92
C PHE A 705 -23.09 -17.89 -14.06
N ASN A 706 -23.44 -17.14 -15.11
CA ASN A 706 -24.12 -17.66 -16.31
C ASN A 706 -23.16 -18.31 -17.33
N TRP A 707 -21.93 -18.63 -16.91
CA TRP A 707 -20.92 -19.26 -17.73
C TRP A 707 -20.40 -18.40 -18.91
N LEU A 708 -20.59 -17.08 -18.86
CA LEU A 708 -20.12 -16.15 -19.88
C LEU A 708 -18.73 -15.58 -19.51
N TYR A 709 -17.82 -15.46 -20.47
CA TYR A 709 -16.46 -14.95 -20.25
C TYR A 709 -16.40 -13.43 -20.36
N LEU A 710 -15.75 -12.76 -19.41
CA LEU A 710 -15.48 -11.33 -19.50
C LEU A 710 -14.51 -11.03 -20.66
N ALA A 711 -14.89 -10.11 -21.54
CA ALA A 711 -14.12 -9.70 -22.70
C ALA A 711 -14.11 -8.17 -22.88
N ASP A 712 -13.00 -7.63 -23.37
CA ASP A 712 -12.85 -6.23 -23.78
C ASP A 712 -13.41 -6.03 -25.20
N ASN A 713 -14.28 -5.02 -25.37
CA ASN A 713 -14.77 -4.58 -26.68
C ASN A 713 -14.46 -3.09 -26.94
N TYR A 714 -13.18 -2.75 -27.05
CA TYR A 714 -12.72 -1.49 -27.67
C TYR A 714 -13.15 -1.39 -29.14
N PRO A 715 -13.59 -0.21 -29.63
CA PRO A 715 -13.44 1.12 -29.03
C PRO A 715 -14.55 1.56 -28.07
N ASP A 716 -15.54 0.72 -27.77
CA ASP A 716 -16.77 1.20 -27.10
C ASP A 716 -16.60 1.49 -25.59
N GLU A 717 -15.42 1.32 -25.00
CA GLU A 717 -15.16 1.58 -23.56
C GLU A 717 -16.06 0.80 -22.58
N TYR A 718 -16.57 -0.37 -22.99
CA TYR A 718 -17.37 -1.24 -22.12
C TYR A 718 -16.81 -2.67 -22.04
N LEU A 719 -17.03 -3.28 -20.88
CA LEU A 719 -16.81 -4.71 -20.65
C LEU A 719 -18.07 -5.49 -21.02
N TYR A 720 -17.91 -6.58 -21.75
CA TYR A 720 -19.02 -7.46 -22.13
C TYR A 720 -18.73 -8.88 -21.68
N THR A 721 -19.77 -9.71 -21.60
CA THR A 721 -19.61 -11.13 -21.33
C THR A 721 -19.97 -11.94 -22.58
N LEU A 722 -19.07 -12.79 -23.05
CA LEU A 722 -19.26 -13.62 -24.25
C LEU A 722 -19.68 -15.05 -23.88
N PRO A 723 -20.62 -15.67 -24.60
CA PRO A 723 -20.93 -17.07 -24.41
C PRO A 723 -19.76 -17.97 -24.84
N PRO A 724 -19.60 -19.17 -24.23
CA PRO A 724 -18.51 -20.10 -24.54
C PRO A 724 -18.40 -20.49 -26.01
N TRP A 725 -19.49 -20.41 -26.77
CA TRP A 725 -19.59 -20.79 -28.18
C TRP A 725 -19.46 -19.61 -29.15
N SER A 726 -19.03 -18.43 -28.70
CA SER A 726 -18.77 -17.31 -29.62
C SER A 726 -17.58 -17.64 -30.53
N VAL A 727 -17.88 -18.00 -31.79
CA VAL A 727 -16.89 -18.46 -32.78
C VAL A 727 -15.96 -17.33 -33.26
N THR A 728 -16.33 -16.07 -33.02
CA THR A 728 -15.64 -14.90 -33.59
C THR A 728 -14.66 -14.21 -32.63
N LYS A 729 -14.70 -14.50 -31.32
CA LYS A 729 -13.78 -13.90 -30.32
C LYS A 729 -13.38 -14.92 -29.25
N LYS A 730 -12.07 -15.17 -29.11
CA LYS A 730 -11.51 -16.01 -28.03
C LYS A 730 -11.72 -15.34 -26.66
N PRO A 731 -11.95 -16.12 -25.57
CA PRO A 731 -11.93 -15.59 -24.21
C PRO A 731 -10.62 -14.83 -23.94
N GLU A 732 -10.74 -13.69 -23.28
CA GLU A 732 -9.58 -12.84 -23.00
C GLU A 732 -8.94 -13.21 -21.66
N ASP A 733 -7.61 -13.26 -21.67
CA ASP A 733 -6.84 -13.39 -20.44
C ASP A 733 -6.72 -12.01 -19.78
N TRP A 734 -6.90 -11.99 -18.46
CA TRP A 734 -6.76 -10.81 -17.62
C TRP A 734 -5.63 -11.05 -16.61
N ILE A 735 -4.81 -10.04 -16.36
CA ILE A 735 -3.71 -10.10 -15.41
C ILE A 735 -4.18 -9.46 -14.10
N ILE A 736 -4.22 -10.25 -13.04
CA ILE A 736 -4.39 -9.77 -11.68
C ILE A 736 -3.03 -9.23 -11.22
N VAL A 737 -2.98 -7.93 -10.97
CA VAL A 737 -1.78 -7.22 -10.51
C VAL A 737 -1.95 -6.95 -9.02
N GLN A 738 -1.03 -7.49 -8.22
CA GLN A 738 -0.99 -7.18 -6.79
C GLN A 738 -0.63 -5.71 -6.60
N MET A 739 -1.52 -4.96 -5.95
CA MET A 739 -1.26 -3.56 -5.61
C MET A 739 -0.71 -3.44 -4.19
N ASN A 740 -1.19 -4.30 -3.28
CA ASN A 740 -0.67 -4.46 -1.92
C ASN A 740 -1.04 -5.84 -1.34
N ASN A 741 -0.87 -6.03 -0.03
CA ASN A 741 -1.12 -7.32 0.65
C ASN A 741 -2.58 -7.79 0.55
N ASN A 742 -3.57 -6.91 0.35
CA ASN A 742 -4.99 -7.25 0.39
C ASN A 742 -5.81 -6.74 -0.81
N GLU A 743 -5.20 -6.02 -1.76
CA GLU A 743 -5.90 -5.47 -2.94
C GLU A 743 -5.17 -5.75 -4.26
N VAL A 744 -5.98 -5.97 -5.29
CA VAL A 744 -5.52 -6.24 -6.65
C VAL A 744 -6.15 -5.25 -7.62
N ALA A 745 -5.52 -5.04 -8.77
CA ALA A 745 -6.19 -4.50 -9.96
C ALA A 745 -6.25 -5.56 -11.05
N ILE A 746 -7.24 -5.45 -11.93
CA ILE A 746 -7.43 -6.38 -13.05
C ILE A 746 -7.06 -5.64 -14.34
N LYS A 747 -6.03 -6.12 -15.04
CA LYS A 747 -5.47 -5.53 -16.25
C LYS A 747 -5.76 -6.41 -17.47
N SER A 748 -6.20 -5.87 -18.60
CA SER A 748 -6.30 -6.67 -19.85
C SER A 748 -4.91 -7.17 -20.24
N ALA A 749 -4.73 -8.49 -20.41
CA ALA A 749 -3.44 -9.05 -20.85
C ALA A 749 -3.10 -8.63 -22.28
N ARG A 750 -4.12 -8.35 -23.10
CA ARG A 750 -3.97 -7.99 -24.50
C ARG A 750 -3.57 -6.54 -24.70
N ARG A 751 -4.12 -5.62 -23.91
CA ARG A 751 -4.01 -4.17 -24.15
C ARG A 751 -3.38 -3.38 -23.02
N GLY A 752 -3.33 -3.94 -21.81
CA GLY A 752 -2.66 -3.32 -20.69
C GLY A 752 -3.45 -2.25 -19.92
N TYR A 753 -4.73 -2.06 -20.21
CA TYR A 753 -5.59 -1.17 -19.42
C TYR A 753 -6.15 -1.86 -18.18
N TYR A 754 -6.41 -1.10 -17.12
CA TYR A 754 -7.04 -1.59 -15.88
C TYR A 754 -8.57 -1.41 -15.93
N ILE A 755 -9.30 -2.36 -15.32
CA ILE A 755 -10.75 -2.25 -15.11
C ILE A 755 -11.02 -1.19 -14.03
N ARG A 756 -11.77 -0.14 -14.39
CA ARG A 756 -12.21 0.90 -13.46
C ARG A 756 -13.72 0.89 -13.25
N HIS A 757 -14.14 1.12 -12.00
CA HIS A 757 -15.53 1.44 -11.68
C HIS A 757 -15.80 2.93 -11.95
N GLY A 758 -16.37 3.23 -13.13
CA GLY A 758 -16.82 4.57 -13.49
C GLY A 758 -18.13 4.97 -12.79
N LEU A 759 -18.62 6.18 -13.05
CA LEU A 759 -19.88 6.69 -12.47
C LEU A 759 -21.11 5.90 -12.91
N VAL A 760 -21.05 5.22 -14.06
CA VAL A 760 -22.19 4.51 -14.69
C VAL A 760 -22.05 2.98 -14.61
N GLY A 761 -20.95 2.45 -14.06
CA GLY A 761 -20.71 1.02 -13.92
C GLY A 761 -19.25 0.62 -14.19
N TRP A 762 -19.03 -0.68 -14.37
CA TRP A 762 -17.73 -1.27 -14.70
C TRP A 762 -17.48 -1.17 -16.20
N GLY A 763 -16.53 -0.33 -16.66
CA GLY A 763 -16.29 -0.18 -18.10
C GLY A 763 -15.15 0.76 -18.51
N THR A 764 -14.87 1.81 -17.74
CA THR A 764 -13.82 2.77 -18.12
C THR A 764 -12.43 2.14 -18.05
N TYR A 765 -11.58 2.42 -19.04
CA TYR A 765 -10.19 1.99 -19.09
C TYR A 765 -9.28 3.04 -18.43
N ALA A 766 -8.33 2.60 -17.62
CA ALA A 766 -7.28 3.45 -17.07
C ALA A 766 -5.89 2.93 -17.49
N ASP A 767 -5.01 3.84 -17.93
CA ASP A 767 -3.61 3.54 -18.27
C ASP A 767 -2.77 3.17 -17.05
N VAL A 768 -3.19 3.67 -15.88
CA VAL A 768 -2.53 3.47 -14.59
C VAL A 768 -3.60 3.10 -13.57
N ALA A 769 -3.34 2.09 -12.73
CA ALA A 769 -4.22 1.76 -11.62
C ALA A 769 -4.10 2.83 -10.52
N ASP A 770 -5.17 3.55 -10.27
CA ASP A 770 -5.35 4.48 -9.16
C ASP A 770 -6.22 3.83 -8.06
N ALA A 771 -6.62 4.60 -7.04
CA ALA A 771 -7.39 4.09 -5.90
C ALA A 771 -8.81 3.60 -6.26
N TRP A 772 -9.34 3.97 -7.44
CA TRP A 772 -10.66 3.58 -7.92
C TRP A 772 -10.64 2.24 -8.68
N GLU A 773 -9.46 1.74 -9.05
CA GLU A 773 -9.24 0.43 -9.70
C GLU A 773 -8.79 -0.66 -8.72
N MET A 774 -8.61 -0.33 -7.43
CA MET A 774 -8.23 -1.30 -6.41
C MET A 774 -9.44 -2.11 -5.92
N LEU A 775 -9.31 -3.42 -6.04
CA LEU A 775 -10.31 -4.40 -5.67
C LEU A 775 -9.79 -5.25 -4.52
N THR A 776 -10.56 -5.35 -3.45
CA THR A 776 -10.34 -6.36 -2.41
C THR A 776 -10.97 -7.68 -2.88
N PRO A 777 -10.17 -8.72 -3.17
CA PRO A 777 -10.71 -10.05 -3.38
C PRO A 777 -11.27 -10.62 -2.09
N VAL A 778 -12.46 -11.20 -2.17
CA VAL A 778 -13.11 -11.94 -1.10
C VAL A 778 -13.35 -13.34 -1.62
N LYS A 779 -12.66 -14.32 -1.02
CA LYS A 779 -12.87 -15.72 -1.33
C LYS A 779 -14.15 -16.19 -0.62
N ASN A 780 -15.10 -16.69 -1.39
CA ASN A 780 -16.27 -17.34 -0.84
C ASN A 780 -15.84 -18.69 -0.22
N ALA A 781 -16.10 -18.85 1.07
CA ALA A 781 -15.71 -20.05 1.82
C ALA A 781 -16.46 -21.32 1.36
N VAL A 782 -17.59 -21.18 0.66
CA VAL A 782 -18.49 -22.28 0.27
C VAL A 782 -18.18 -22.87 -1.11
N ASP A 783 -17.65 -22.10 -2.05
CA ASP A 783 -17.39 -22.60 -3.42
C ASP A 783 -15.98 -22.26 -3.93
N GLY A 784 -15.18 -21.56 -3.12
CA GLY A 784 -13.83 -21.13 -3.47
C GLY A 784 -13.78 -20.05 -4.55
N THR A 785 -14.92 -19.50 -4.99
CA THR A 785 -14.97 -18.42 -5.97
C THR A 785 -14.49 -17.11 -5.37
N PHE A 786 -13.98 -16.22 -6.22
CA PHE A 786 -13.54 -14.89 -5.82
C PHE A 786 -14.58 -13.86 -6.23
N SER A 787 -15.05 -13.08 -5.26
CA SER A 787 -15.80 -11.86 -5.48
C SER A 787 -14.89 -10.67 -5.24
N PHE A 788 -14.99 -9.64 -6.08
CA PHE A 788 -14.14 -8.45 -5.98
C PHE A 788 -14.99 -7.28 -5.51
N LYS A 789 -14.56 -6.59 -4.44
CA LYS A 789 -15.22 -5.38 -3.97
C LYS A 789 -14.27 -4.18 -4.07
N THR A 790 -14.78 -3.04 -4.51
CA THR A 790 -14.07 -1.76 -4.40
C THR A 790 -13.84 -1.40 -2.92
N ARG A 791 -12.92 -0.48 -2.65
CA ARG A 791 -12.75 0.14 -1.32
C ARG A 791 -14.03 0.73 -0.73
N LYS A 792 -14.98 1.16 -1.57
CA LYS A 792 -16.30 1.67 -1.16
C LYS A 792 -17.33 0.57 -0.89
N GLY A 793 -16.92 -0.70 -0.89
CA GLY A 793 -17.79 -1.85 -0.63
C GLY A 793 -18.70 -2.24 -1.79
N LYS A 794 -18.57 -1.63 -2.99
CA LYS A 794 -19.32 -2.05 -4.18
C LYS A 794 -18.71 -3.30 -4.78
N TRP A 795 -19.53 -4.33 -5.00
CA TRP A 795 -19.12 -5.57 -5.65
C TRP A 795 -19.02 -5.41 -7.18
N MET A 796 -18.09 -6.14 -7.78
CA MET A 796 -17.98 -6.25 -9.23
C MET A 796 -19.12 -7.13 -9.75
N SER A 797 -20.01 -6.54 -10.55
CA SER A 797 -21.17 -7.22 -11.13
C SER A 797 -21.29 -6.87 -12.61
N GLY A 798 -21.45 -7.87 -13.48
CA GLY A 798 -21.70 -7.65 -14.90
C GLY A 798 -23.17 -7.29 -15.15
N HIS A 799 -23.40 -6.19 -15.88
CA HIS A 799 -24.73 -5.86 -16.43
C HIS A 799 -24.71 -6.13 -17.93
N THR A 800 -25.65 -6.95 -18.41
CA THR A 800 -25.94 -7.06 -19.85
C THR A 800 -26.96 -5.99 -20.24
N PHE A 801 -26.56 -5.06 -21.10
CA PHE A 801 -27.52 -4.21 -21.81
C PHE A 801 -28.10 -5.02 -22.98
N GLU A 802 -29.32 -5.53 -22.82
CA GLU A 802 -30.12 -6.00 -23.95
C GLU A 802 -31.36 -5.10 -24.09
N GLU A 803 -31.39 -4.33 -25.17
CA GLU A 803 -32.63 -3.78 -25.70
C GLU A 803 -33.48 -4.94 -26.25
N HIS A 804 -34.64 -5.15 -25.62
CA HIS A 804 -35.79 -5.89 -26.15
C HIS A 804 -35.60 -7.40 -26.42
N ARG A 805 -35.56 -8.22 -25.36
CA ARG A 805 -36.46 -9.38 -25.10
C ARG A 805 -35.93 -10.19 -23.91
N LYS A 806 -36.84 -10.52 -22.97
CA LYS A 806 -36.81 -11.54 -21.90
C LYS A 806 -35.46 -12.25 -21.62
N TYR A 807 -34.90 -12.08 -20.41
CA TYR A 807 -34.71 -13.06 -19.31
C TYR A 807 -33.74 -12.53 -18.22
N SER A 808 -34.13 -12.75 -16.96
CA SER A 808 -33.44 -12.83 -15.64
C SER A 808 -32.17 -12.02 -15.28
N VAL A 809 -32.22 -11.32 -14.13
CA VAL A 809 -31.09 -10.74 -13.38
C VAL A 809 -30.57 -11.72 -12.32
N VAL A 810 -29.24 -11.82 -12.19
CA VAL A 810 -28.51 -12.66 -11.21
C VAL A 810 -28.06 -11.82 -10.00
N CYS A 811 -28.33 -12.31 -8.78
CA CYS A 811 -27.62 -11.99 -7.54
C CYS A 811 -27.44 -13.28 -6.72
N MET A 812 -26.28 -13.46 -6.09
CA MET A 812 -25.98 -14.58 -5.20
C MET A 812 -26.57 -14.35 -3.81
N ALA A 813 -27.52 -15.20 -3.37
CA ALA A 813 -27.63 -15.77 -2.03
C ALA A 813 -28.75 -16.83 -1.96
N VAL A 814 -28.61 -17.70 -0.96
CA VAL A 814 -29.13 -19.07 -0.76
C VAL A 814 -30.63 -19.13 -0.41
N ARG A 815 -31.33 -20.17 -0.92
CA ARG A 815 -32.61 -20.70 -0.37
C ARG A 815 -32.31 -21.44 0.95
N PRO A 816 -33.15 -21.34 2.01
CA PRO A 816 -32.91 -22.07 3.25
C PRO A 816 -32.86 -23.58 2.95
N GLY A 817 -31.68 -24.16 3.15
CA GLY A 817 -31.35 -25.53 2.74
C GLY A 817 -31.61 -26.55 3.85
N ASN A 818 -31.82 -26.11 5.10
CA ASN A 818 -32.13 -27.02 6.20
C ASN A 818 -33.34 -26.55 7.03
N GLU A 819 -33.98 -27.52 7.70
CA GLU A 819 -35.20 -27.33 8.49
C GLU A 819 -35.02 -26.41 9.71
N GLN A 820 -33.78 -26.21 10.17
CA GLN A 820 -33.49 -25.37 11.33
C GLN A 820 -33.68 -23.88 11.01
N GLU A 821 -33.31 -23.44 9.81
CA GLU A 821 -33.50 -22.06 9.33
C GLU A 821 -34.97 -21.75 9.04
N LYS A 822 -35.73 -22.72 8.50
CA LYS A 822 -37.19 -22.59 8.32
C LYS A 822 -37.91 -22.44 9.65
N GLU A 823 -37.50 -23.22 10.66
CA GLU A 823 -38.10 -23.16 12.01
C GLU A 823 -37.78 -21.84 12.73
N GLN A 824 -36.59 -21.27 12.53
CA GLN A 824 -36.25 -19.93 13.05
C GLN A 824 -37.11 -18.84 12.40
N MET A 825 -37.34 -18.93 11.09
CA MET A 825 -38.20 -17.99 10.36
C MET A 825 -39.67 -18.12 10.80
N ARG A 826 -40.14 -19.35 11.04
CA ARG A 826 -41.49 -19.64 11.54
C ARG A 826 -41.71 -19.06 12.95
N LYS A 827 -40.75 -19.24 13.86
CA LYS A 827 -40.80 -18.65 15.21
C LYS A 827 -40.80 -17.12 15.19
N LEU A 828 -40.03 -16.50 14.30
CA LEU A 828 -40.02 -15.04 14.12
C LEU A 828 -41.38 -14.52 13.64
N MET A 829 -42.06 -15.25 12.75
CA MET A 829 -43.39 -14.89 12.26
C MET A 829 -44.47 -15.10 13.31
N GLU A 830 -44.39 -16.16 14.10
CA GLU A 830 -45.27 -16.38 15.26
C GLU A 830 -45.13 -15.24 16.29
N GLU A 831 -43.91 -14.75 16.54
CA GLU A 831 -43.64 -13.65 17.47
C GLU A 831 -44.18 -12.29 16.96
N LEU A 832 -44.15 -12.05 15.63
CA LEU A 832 -44.72 -10.86 15.00
C LEU A 832 -46.26 -10.84 15.00
N LEU A 833 -46.90 -12.01 14.95
CA LEU A 833 -48.35 -12.15 14.81
C LEU A 833 -49.08 -12.39 16.14
N ALA A 834 -48.40 -12.93 17.16
CA ALA A 834 -49.01 -13.35 18.42
C ALA A 834 -49.62 -12.20 19.26
N ASN A 835 -49.31 -10.94 18.95
CA ASN A 835 -49.75 -9.84 19.82
C ASN A 835 -51.09 -9.19 19.46
N GLY A 836 -51.66 -9.33 18.26
CA GLY A 836 -53.02 -8.83 17.93
C GLY A 836 -53.36 -7.36 18.26
N THR A 837 -52.41 -6.59 18.82
CA THR A 837 -52.60 -5.26 19.39
C THR A 837 -52.18 -4.21 18.40
N ARG A 838 -52.99 -3.14 18.32
CA ARG A 838 -52.67 -1.92 17.58
C ARG A 838 -51.29 -1.41 17.97
N GLN A 839 -50.41 -1.20 17.00
CA GLN A 839 -49.05 -0.70 17.20
C GLN A 839 -48.87 0.69 16.56
N ARG A 840 -48.05 1.53 17.19
CA ARG A 840 -47.67 2.86 16.68
C ARG A 840 -46.22 2.81 16.20
N LEU A 841 -45.97 3.23 14.97
CA LEU A 841 -44.64 3.18 14.34
C LEU A 841 -43.93 4.53 14.48
N ARG A 842 -42.80 4.56 15.20
CA ARG A 842 -42.02 5.77 15.49
C ARG A 842 -40.68 5.73 14.72
N SER A 843 -40.38 6.79 14.00
CA SER A 843 -39.09 7.02 13.33
C SER A 843 -37.97 7.39 14.31
N PHE A 844 -36.72 7.27 13.86
CA PHE A 844 -35.52 7.59 14.64
C PHE A 844 -35.46 9.06 15.12
N LYS A 845 -36.16 9.98 14.43
CA LYS A 845 -36.29 11.39 14.80
C LYS A 845 -37.50 11.67 15.71
N GLY A 846 -38.18 10.63 16.19
CA GLY A 846 -39.26 10.73 17.15
C GLY A 846 -40.66 11.00 16.57
N LEU A 847 -40.82 11.00 15.24
CA LEU A 847 -42.10 11.22 14.53
C LEU A 847 -42.84 9.90 14.28
N TYR A 848 -44.17 9.91 14.31
CA TYR A 848 -45.04 8.74 14.13
C TYR A 848 -45.66 8.72 12.74
N LEU A 849 -45.79 7.51 12.16
CA LEU A 849 -46.46 7.31 10.87
C LEU A 849 -47.96 7.62 11.01
N THR A 850 -48.54 8.39 10.08
CA THR A 850 -49.97 8.75 10.08
C THR A 850 -50.56 8.68 8.68
N ASP A 851 -51.84 8.34 8.63
CA ASP A 851 -52.68 8.25 7.42
C ASP A 851 -53.72 9.38 7.50
N ASP A 852 -53.38 10.61 7.07
CA ASP A 852 -54.33 11.74 7.09
C ASP A 852 -54.12 12.74 5.94
N ARG A 853 -55.06 12.75 4.98
CA ARG A 853 -56.10 13.79 4.82
C ARG A 853 -57.11 13.46 3.70
N PRO A 854 -58.36 13.95 3.81
CA PRO A 854 -59.39 13.78 2.79
C PRO A 854 -59.21 14.78 1.64
N LEU A 855 -59.57 14.33 0.44
CA LEU A 855 -59.74 15.12 -0.80
C LEU A 855 -58.46 15.64 -1.46
N LEU A 856 -57.70 14.74 -2.10
CA LEU A 856 -57.18 14.85 -3.47
C LEU A 856 -56.42 13.54 -3.80
N LYS A 857 -56.63 12.98 -4.99
CA LYS A 857 -56.16 11.64 -5.39
C LYS A 857 -54.62 11.52 -5.33
N GLY A 858 -54.12 10.71 -4.40
CA GLY A 858 -52.72 10.27 -4.30
C GLY A 858 -52.40 9.76 -2.88
N SER A 859 -52.20 8.45 -2.72
CA SER A 859 -52.03 7.80 -1.40
C SER A 859 -50.59 7.86 -0.92
N ASN A 860 -50.24 8.85 -0.08
CA ASN A 860 -48.92 8.95 0.56
C ASN A 860 -49.05 8.95 2.09
N PHE A 861 -48.20 8.18 2.78
CA PHE A 861 -48.07 8.17 4.25
C PHE A 861 -47.09 9.25 4.71
N TRP A 862 -47.33 9.85 5.88
CA TRP A 862 -46.51 10.93 6.43
C TRP A 862 -45.99 10.60 7.83
N ALA A 863 -44.85 11.19 8.22
CA ALA A 863 -44.32 11.11 9.59
C ALA A 863 -44.55 12.44 10.32
N MET A 864 -45.34 12.44 11.40
CA MET A 864 -45.72 13.64 12.15
C MET A 864 -45.48 13.52 13.66
N PRO A 865 -45.37 14.63 14.41
CA PRO A 865 -45.34 14.60 15.88
C PRO A 865 -46.60 13.93 16.45
N LYS A 866 -46.52 13.38 17.67
CA LYS A 866 -47.56 12.55 18.29
C LYS A 866 -48.94 13.24 18.30
N GLN A 867 -49.95 12.60 17.71
CA GLN A 867 -51.36 12.98 17.81
C GLN A 867 -52.18 11.73 18.13
N ASP A 868 -53.16 11.85 19.04
CA ASP A 868 -53.55 10.70 19.88
C ASP A 868 -54.47 9.64 19.25
N LEU A 869 -54.91 9.76 17.98
CA LEU A 869 -55.90 8.82 17.41
C LEU A 869 -55.67 8.32 15.96
N LEU A 870 -54.76 8.90 15.17
CA LEU A 870 -54.60 8.57 13.74
C LEU A 870 -53.38 7.66 13.41
N GLN A 871 -52.67 7.19 14.44
CA GLN A 871 -51.32 6.62 14.31
C GLN A 871 -51.25 5.12 14.66
N ASP A 872 -52.39 4.45 14.77
CA ASP A 872 -52.50 3.03 15.13
C ASP A 872 -52.61 2.14 13.87
N PHE A 873 -51.77 1.10 13.79
CA PHE A 873 -51.73 0.12 12.70
C PHE A 873 -51.79 -1.32 13.22
N THR A 874 -52.24 -2.25 12.38
CA THR A 874 -52.27 -3.69 12.68
C THR A 874 -51.41 -4.45 11.67
N ILE A 875 -50.52 -5.33 12.14
CA ILE A 875 -49.74 -6.21 11.28
C ILE A 875 -50.58 -7.47 11.00
N VAL A 876 -50.75 -7.82 9.74
CA VAL A 876 -51.56 -8.96 9.30
C VAL A 876 -50.75 -9.87 8.40
N GLN A 877 -50.88 -11.19 8.57
CA GLN A 877 -50.24 -12.16 7.69
C GLN A 877 -50.97 -12.23 6.35
N THR A 878 -50.24 -12.09 5.24
CA THR A 878 -50.80 -12.14 3.88
C THR A 878 -50.33 -13.36 3.09
N GLY A 879 -49.35 -14.12 3.60
CA GLY A 879 -48.84 -15.37 3.03
C GLY A 879 -48.00 -16.16 4.02
N GLU A 880 -47.55 -17.37 3.64
CA GLU A 880 -46.79 -18.28 4.53
C GLU A 880 -45.55 -17.61 5.15
N TYR A 881 -44.94 -16.65 4.44
CA TYR A 881 -43.82 -15.83 4.90
C TYR A 881 -44.00 -14.33 4.58
N GLU A 882 -45.24 -13.84 4.47
CA GLU A 882 -45.53 -12.44 4.13
C GLU A 882 -46.43 -11.78 5.17
N VAL A 883 -46.11 -10.53 5.52
CA VAL A 883 -46.92 -9.68 6.42
C VAL A 883 -47.17 -8.31 5.78
N ALA A 884 -48.32 -7.71 6.05
CA ALA A 884 -48.66 -6.36 5.65
C ALA A 884 -49.03 -5.52 6.87
N ILE A 885 -48.79 -4.21 6.79
CA ILE A 885 -49.27 -3.24 7.79
C ILE A 885 -50.59 -2.68 7.28
N LYS A 886 -51.65 -2.85 8.05
CA LYS A 886 -52.99 -2.33 7.78
C LYS A 886 -53.25 -1.09 8.65
N SER A 887 -53.55 0.05 8.03
CA SER A 887 -53.99 1.25 8.76
C SER A 887 -55.40 1.05 9.34
N HIS A 888 -55.76 1.85 10.35
CA HIS A 888 -57.11 1.85 10.92
C HIS A 888 -58.20 2.24 9.89
N LEU A 889 -57.84 2.89 8.77
CA LEU A 889 -58.72 3.20 7.64
C LEU A 889 -58.79 2.07 6.60
N GLY A 890 -58.07 0.96 6.80
CA GLY A 890 -58.14 -0.23 5.95
C GLY A 890 -57.16 -0.26 4.77
N HIS A 891 -56.22 0.70 4.69
CA HIS A 891 -55.17 0.68 3.67
C HIS A 891 -54.05 -0.30 4.04
N TYR A 892 -53.57 -1.06 3.07
CA TYR A 892 -52.48 -2.02 3.25
C TYR A 892 -51.19 -1.47 2.65
N VAL A 893 -50.12 -1.50 3.43
CA VAL A 893 -48.75 -1.38 2.94
C VAL A 893 -48.13 -2.77 3.04
N GLY A 894 -47.89 -3.40 1.89
CA GLY A 894 -47.19 -4.68 1.84
C GLY A 894 -45.74 -4.49 2.31
N LEU A 895 -45.35 -5.15 3.40
CA LEU A 895 -43.95 -5.34 3.70
C LEU A 895 -43.52 -6.55 2.86
N GLY A 896 -42.84 -6.29 1.76
CA GLY A 896 -42.37 -7.35 0.89
C GLY A 896 -41.55 -8.39 1.66
N SER A 897 -41.67 -9.64 1.24
CA SER A 897 -40.75 -10.70 1.64
C SER A 897 -39.30 -10.24 1.41
N ILE A 898 -38.42 -10.52 2.37
CA ILE A 898 -36.98 -10.35 2.16
C ILE A 898 -36.56 -11.46 1.18
N GLY A 899 -36.72 -11.18 -0.12
CA GLY A 899 -36.36 -12.11 -1.19
C GLY A 899 -37.34 -12.12 -2.35
N SER A 900 -37.11 -11.23 -3.32
CA SER A 900 -37.67 -11.18 -4.69
C SER A 900 -39.13 -10.74 -4.87
N PHE A 901 -39.33 -9.77 -5.77
CA PHE A 901 -40.62 -9.39 -6.35
C PHE A 901 -40.68 -9.87 -7.81
N THR A 902 -41.79 -10.50 -8.21
CA THR A 902 -42.25 -10.60 -9.59
C THR A 902 -43.58 -9.85 -9.69
N TYR A 903 -43.71 -8.90 -10.62
CA TYR A 903 -44.92 -8.12 -10.79
C TYR A 903 -45.77 -8.67 -11.96
N SER A 904 -47.07 -8.84 -11.73
CA SER A 904 -48.10 -9.00 -12.76
C SER A 904 -48.67 -7.63 -13.15
N GLU A 905 -48.90 -7.42 -14.44
CA GLU A 905 -49.31 -6.15 -15.04
C GLU A 905 -50.66 -5.62 -14.52
N GLU A 906 -50.69 -4.34 -14.13
CA GLU A 906 -51.72 -3.42 -14.62
C GLU A 906 -51.17 -1.97 -14.59
N LYS A 907 -51.50 -1.21 -15.64
CA LYS A 907 -50.92 0.11 -15.97
C LYS A 907 -51.26 1.19 -14.94
N GLN A 908 -50.26 1.73 -14.26
CA GLN A 908 -50.19 3.17 -13.92
C GLN A 908 -48.79 3.54 -13.38
N GLU A 909 -48.22 4.62 -13.93
CA GLU A 909 -46.97 5.23 -13.49
C GLU A 909 -47.19 5.93 -12.14
N ASP A 910 -46.47 5.53 -11.09
CA ASP A 910 -46.27 6.37 -9.90
C ASP A 910 -45.03 5.96 -9.08
N ASN A 911 -44.30 6.97 -8.61
CA ASN A 911 -43.11 6.85 -7.75
C ASN A 911 -43.45 6.21 -6.41
N ARG A 912 -42.76 5.13 -6.01
CA ARG A 912 -42.87 4.54 -4.66
C ARG A 912 -41.53 4.60 -3.92
N ASP A 913 -41.58 5.08 -2.68
CA ASP A 913 -40.47 5.01 -1.72
C ASP A 913 -40.42 3.63 -1.02
N VAL A 914 -39.20 3.16 -0.72
CA VAL A 914 -38.96 1.85 -0.06
C VAL A 914 -38.38 2.07 1.35
N TYR A 915 -38.90 1.34 2.33
CA TYR A 915 -38.50 1.41 3.75
C TYR A 915 -38.00 0.06 4.29
N ILE A 916 -36.87 0.05 5.00
CA ILE A 916 -36.25 -1.17 5.56
C ILE A 916 -36.37 -1.19 7.10
N PRO A 917 -36.96 -2.23 7.74
CA PRO A 917 -37.00 -2.37 9.20
C PRO A 917 -35.66 -2.76 9.82
N LEU A 918 -35.39 -2.22 11.01
CA LEU A 918 -34.25 -2.51 11.88
C LEU A 918 -34.75 -2.70 13.32
N LYS A 919 -34.34 -3.78 14.01
CA LYS A 919 -34.68 -4.04 15.43
C LYS A 919 -33.63 -3.37 16.32
N ASN A 920 -34.06 -2.47 17.19
CA ASN A 920 -33.19 -1.80 18.15
C ASN A 920 -32.95 -2.69 19.39
N ASN A 921 -31.89 -2.39 20.13
CA ASN A 921 -31.49 -3.15 21.31
C ASN A 921 -32.52 -3.12 22.46
N ASP A 922 -33.45 -2.16 22.45
CA ASP A 922 -34.53 -2.04 23.44
C ASP A 922 -35.81 -2.82 23.05
N GLY A 923 -35.76 -3.58 21.94
CA GLY A 923 -36.89 -4.34 21.42
C GLY A 923 -37.84 -3.55 20.51
N SER A 924 -37.61 -2.24 20.32
CA SER A 924 -38.37 -1.41 19.38
C SER A 924 -37.89 -1.58 17.92
N TRP A 925 -38.74 -1.22 16.95
CA TRP A 925 -38.40 -1.28 15.52
C TRP A 925 -38.27 0.13 14.91
N SER A 926 -37.30 0.33 14.02
CA SER A 926 -37.05 1.58 13.28
C SER A 926 -36.92 1.32 11.77
N PHE A 927 -37.20 2.32 10.91
CA PHE A 927 -37.20 2.14 9.45
C PHE A 927 -36.34 3.19 8.73
N LEU A 928 -35.53 2.76 7.75
CA LEU A 928 -34.67 3.63 6.91
C LEU A 928 -35.33 3.93 5.56
N ASN A 929 -35.46 5.21 5.19
CA ASN A 929 -35.97 5.68 3.90
C ASN A 929 -34.81 5.94 2.91
N VAL A 930 -34.89 5.44 1.68
CA VAL A 930 -33.91 5.68 0.61
C VAL A 930 -34.56 6.43 -0.55
N VAL A 931 -34.31 7.75 -0.65
CA VAL A 931 -34.82 8.59 -1.75
C VAL A 931 -33.77 8.68 -2.88
N ARG A 932 -34.21 8.47 -4.14
CA ARG A 932 -33.35 8.56 -5.33
C ARG A 932 -33.41 9.97 -5.94
N LYS A 933 -32.27 10.68 -6.05
CA LYS A 933 -32.15 11.97 -6.74
C LYS A 933 -31.52 11.76 -8.13
N ARG A 934 -32.19 12.17 -9.22
CA ARG A 934 -31.58 12.30 -10.56
C ARG A 934 -30.72 13.57 -10.60
N VAL A 935 -29.47 13.44 -11.01
CA VAL A 935 -28.59 14.57 -11.36
C VAL A 935 -27.85 14.17 -12.65
N GLY A 936 -28.04 14.93 -13.73
CA GLY A 936 -27.23 14.86 -14.95
C GLY A 936 -25.94 15.67 -14.78
N MET A 937 -24.86 15.26 -15.43
CA MET A 937 -23.59 15.99 -15.45
C MET A 937 -23.59 17.00 -16.59
N ASP A 938 -23.49 18.29 -16.26
CA ASP A 938 -23.29 19.41 -17.18
C ASP A 938 -21.79 19.61 -17.44
N VAL A 939 -21.41 19.98 -18.67
CA VAL A 939 -20.04 20.41 -19.01
C VAL A 939 -20.04 21.93 -19.09
N TYR A 940 -19.26 22.59 -18.23
CA TYR A 940 -19.19 24.06 -18.16
C TYR A 940 -18.08 24.61 -19.07
N VAL A 941 -18.44 25.50 -20.00
CA VAL A 941 -17.48 26.44 -20.61
C VAL A 941 -17.62 27.75 -19.85
N ALA A 942 -16.76 27.99 -18.86
CA ALA A 942 -16.78 29.26 -18.13
C ALA A 942 -16.16 30.36 -19.01
N ILE A 943 -17.01 31.27 -19.52
CA ILE A 943 -16.58 32.58 -20.04
C ILE A 943 -16.51 33.53 -18.83
N ASP A 944 -15.52 33.33 -17.98
CA ASP A 944 -15.18 34.27 -16.91
C ASP A 944 -13.66 34.42 -16.92
N ALA A 945 -13.17 35.41 -17.66
CA ALA A 945 -11.76 35.73 -17.70
C ALA A 945 -11.58 37.19 -18.08
N ASN A 946 -11.10 37.96 -17.11
CA ASN A 946 -10.21 39.06 -17.36
C ASN A 946 -8.79 38.46 -17.36
N PRO A 947 -8.03 38.43 -18.48
CA PRO A 947 -8.26 39.09 -19.77
C PRO A 947 -9.14 38.30 -20.77
N PRO A 948 -9.62 38.93 -21.87
CA PRO A 948 -10.49 38.32 -22.87
C PRO A 948 -9.92 37.01 -23.43
N GLN A 949 -10.74 35.96 -23.53
CA GLN A 949 -10.30 34.73 -24.18
C GLN A 949 -10.24 34.92 -25.70
N GLU A 950 -9.03 34.83 -26.26
CA GLU A 950 -8.82 34.82 -27.70
C GLU A 950 -9.11 33.43 -28.29
N TRP A 951 -9.81 33.42 -29.43
CA TRP A 951 -10.13 32.20 -30.19
C TRP A 951 -9.67 32.38 -31.65
N THR A 952 -9.10 31.33 -32.22
CA THR A 952 -8.66 31.29 -33.62
C THR A 952 -9.64 30.48 -34.45
N ILE A 953 -10.16 31.08 -35.53
CA ILE A 953 -10.91 30.35 -36.56
C ILE A 953 -9.90 29.75 -37.52
N VAL A 954 -9.80 28.42 -37.53
CA VAL A 954 -8.90 27.65 -38.40
C VAL A 954 -9.71 27.18 -39.61
N GLN A 955 -9.33 27.61 -40.80
CA GLN A 955 -9.93 27.06 -42.03
C GLN A 955 -9.51 25.59 -42.19
N ILE A 956 -10.50 24.70 -42.30
CA ILE A 956 -10.27 23.27 -42.53
C ILE A 956 -10.36 22.96 -44.02
N ASN A 957 -11.34 23.54 -44.71
CA ASN A 957 -11.48 23.49 -46.16
C ASN A 957 -12.28 24.71 -46.67
N ASP A 958 -12.68 24.71 -47.94
CA ASP A 958 -13.38 25.84 -48.57
C ASP A 958 -14.71 26.22 -47.89
N ASN A 959 -15.36 25.29 -47.19
CA ASN A 959 -16.69 25.49 -46.62
C ASN A 959 -16.77 25.27 -45.09
N GLU A 960 -15.68 24.84 -44.46
CA GLU A 960 -15.67 24.45 -43.05
C GLU A 960 -14.48 25.05 -42.30
N VAL A 961 -14.75 25.40 -41.05
CA VAL A 961 -13.80 25.96 -40.10
C VAL A 961 -13.86 25.19 -38.79
N ALA A 962 -12.80 25.29 -37.99
CA ALA A 962 -12.78 24.83 -36.61
C ALA A 962 -12.42 26.02 -35.69
N ILE A 963 -13.04 26.10 -34.52
CA ILE A 963 -12.80 27.19 -33.55
C ILE A 963 -11.86 26.67 -32.46
N LYS A 964 -10.65 27.23 -32.38
CA LYS A 964 -9.57 26.78 -31.49
C LYS A 964 -9.28 27.81 -30.39
N SER A 965 -9.20 27.37 -29.13
CA SER A 965 -8.80 28.20 -27.99
C SER A 965 -7.32 28.58 -28.08
N TYR A 966 -6.99 29.86 -27.91
CA TYR A 966 -5.61 30.34 -27.94
C TYR A 966 -4.74 29.72 -26.81
N HIS A 967 -5.23 29.75 -25.57
CA HIS A 967 -4.42 29.38 -24.40
C HIS A 967 -4.19 27.87 -24.22
N ARG A 968 -5.10 27.03 -24.72
CA ARG A 968 -5.05 25.58 -24.46
C ARG A 968 -5.03 24.72 -25.73
N GLY A 969 -5.22 25.33 -26.90
CA GLY A 969 -5.18 24.65 -28.17
C GLY A 969 -6.34 23.67 -28.43
N TYR A 970 -7.40 23.69 -27.62
CA TYR A 970 -8.59 22.84 -27.81
C TYR A 970 -9.55 23.42 -28.85
N TYR A 971 -10.22 22.55 -29.58
CA TYR A 971 -11.28 22.87 -30.54
C TYR A 971 -12.67 22.75 -29.89
N ILE A 972 -13.61 23.58 -30.32
CA ILE A 972 -15.04 23.45 -29.95
C ILE A 972 -15.70 22.42 -30.86
N GLY A 973 -16.27 21.38 -30.28
CA GLY A 973 -16.97 20.31 -30.99
C GLY A 973 -18.39 20.09 -30.53
N HIS A 974 -19.19 19.51 -31.41
CA HIS A 974 -20.55 19.04 -31.11
C HIS A 974 -20.48 17.75 -30.29
N GLY A 975 -21.01 17.76 -29.07
CA GLY A 975 -21.15 16.56 -28.25
C GLY A 975 -22.37 15.73 -28.69
N LYS A 976 -22.33 14.41 -28.47
CA LYS A 976 -23.43 13.49 -28.83
C LYS A 976 -24.78 13.84 -28.18
N ASN A 977 -24.76 14.61 -27.09
CA ASN A 977 -25.93 15.06 -26.33
C ASN A 977 -26.38 16.50 -26.69
N GLY A 978 -25.79 17.13 -27.72
CA GLY A 978 -26.09 18.51 -28.12
C GLY A 978 -25.33 19.59 -27.34
N TRP A 979 -24.42 19.21 -26.44
CA TRP A 979 -23.59 20.16 -25.69
C TRP A 979 -22.29 20.45 -26.44
N ALA A 980 -21.74 21.66 -26.30
CA ALA A 980 -20.40 21.93 -26.80
C ALA A 980 -19.35 21.19 -25.95
N LYS A 981 -18.42 20.47 -26.59
CA LYS A 981 -17.29 19.78 -25.95
C LYS A 981 -15.96 20.40 -26.41
N GLN A 982 -14.92 20.22 -25.60
CA GLN A 982 -13.53 20.52 -26.00
C GLN A 982 -12.89 19.26 -26.59
N ALA A 983 -12.20 19.40 -27.71
CA ALA A 983 -11.46 18.31 -28.36
C ALA A 983 -10.01 18.73 -28.64
N GLN A 984 -9.08 17.77 -28.62
CA GLN A 984 -7.65 18.03 -28.91
C GLN A 984 -7.35 18.13 -30.41
N ILE A 985 -8.18 17.51 -31.24
CA ILE A 985 -8.05 17.45 -32.69
C ILE A 985 -9.38 17.92 -33.28
N ALA A 986 -9.34 18.63 -34.41
CA ALA A 986 -10.54 18.94 -35.17
C ALA A 986 -10.92 17.72 -36.02
N ASP A 987 -11.78 16.85 -35.51
CA ASP A 987 -12.39 15.79 -36.30
C ASP A 987 -13.73 16.28 -36.86
N GLU A 988 -14.52 15.38 -37.45
CA GLU A 988 -15.83 15.75 -38.02
C GLU A 988 -16.71 16.50 -37.01
N TRP A 989 -16.54 16.26 -35.69
CA TRP A 989 -17.32 16.83 -34.59
C TRP A 989 -17.00 18.28 -34.31
N GLU A 990 -15.83 18.74 -34.73
CA GLU A 990 -15.34 20.10 -34.55
C GLU A 990 -15.36 20.92 -35.85
N MET A 991 -15.84 20.34 -36.96
CA MET A 991 -16.01 21.03 -38.24
C MET A 991 -17.35 21.77 -38.30
N LEU A 992 -17.27 23.08 -38.47
CA LEU A 992 -18.40 24.00 -38.49
C LEU A 992 -18.45 24.74 -39.82
N THR A 993 -19.64 24.80 -40.43
CA THR A 993 -19.92 25.66 -41.58
C THR A 993 -20.28 27.06 -41.07
N PRO A 994 -19.48 28.10 -41.37
CA PRO A 994 -19.82 29.47 -41.00
C PRO A 994 -20.89 30.00 -41.95
N VAL A 995 -21.94 30.60 -41.40
CA VAL A 995 -23.05 31.20 -42.15
C VAL A 995 -23.17 32.67 -41.75
N LYS A 996 -22.92 33.56 -42.71
CA LYS A 996 -23.08 35.00 -42.51
C LYS A 996 -24.56 35.35 -42.45
N ASN A 997 -24.98 36.07 -41.41
CA ASN A 997 -26.33 36.56 -41.23
C ASN A 997 -26.49 37.95 -41.86
N ASP A 998 -27.73 38.32 -42.20
CA ASP A 998 -28.05 39.61 -42.86
C ASP A 998 -27.67 40.83 -41.99
N ASP A 999 -27.63 40.67 -40.67
CA ASP A 999 -27.22 41.71 -39.71
C ASP A 999 -25.69 41.81 -39.52
N GLY A 1000 -24.91 41.10 -40.33
CA GLY A 1000 -23.45 41.10 -40.29
C GLY A 1000 -22.82 40.18 -39.23
N THR A 1001 -23.63 39.48 -38.42
CA THR A 1001 -23.14 38.43 -37.50
C THR A 1001 -22.87 37.12 -38.23
N TRP A 1002 -22.26 36.16 -37.53
CA TRP A 1002 -22.01 34.81 -38.03
C TRP A 1002 -22.71 33.77 -37.16
N SER A 1003 -23.19 32.70 -37.78
CA SER A 1003 -23.66 31.49 -37.10
C SER A 1003 -22.83 30.30 -37.54
N PHE A 1004 -22.56 29.36 -36.64
CA PHE A 1004 -21.71 28.21 -36.95
C PHE A 1004 -22.54 26.94 -36.88
N LYS A 1005 -22.66 26.23 -38.00
CA LYS A 1005 -23.47 25.00 -38.12
C LYS A 1005 -22.56 23.78 -38.15
N SER A 1006 -22.73 22.85 -37.22
CA SER A 1006 -22.05 21.56 -37.25
C SER A 1006 -22.51 20.70 -38.44
N ARG A 1007 -21.70 19.70 -38.81
CA ARG A 1007 -22.05 18.72 -39.86
C ARG A 1007 -23.35 17.96 -39.60
N TRP A 1008 -23.78 17.83 -38.35
CA TRP A 1008 -25.07 17.21 -37.97
C TRP A 1008 -26.26 18.14 -38.08
N GLY A 1009 -26.05 19.37 -38.54
CA GLY A 1009 -27.12 20.34 -38.75
C GLY A 1009 -27.49 21.17 -37.53
N TYR A 1010 -26.75 21.07 -36.43
CA TYR A 1010 -26.97 21.85 -35.21
C TYR A 1010 -26.15 23.14 -35.20
N TRP A 1011 -26.67 24.21 -34.63
CA TRP A 1011 -26.08 25.53 -34.58
C TRP A 1011 -25.48 25.83 -33.21
N LEU A 1012 -24.27 26.38 -33.17
CA LEU A 1012 -23.62 26.80 -31.93
C LEU A 1012 -24.34 28.02 -31.33
N SER A 1013 -24.92 27.86 -30.13
CA SER A 1013 -25.68 28.87 -29.39
C SER A 1013 -25.01 29.20 -28.05
N GLY A 1014 -25.12 30.46 -27.59
CA GLY A 1014 -24.72 30.89 -26.25
C GLY A 1014 -25.94 31.20 -25.38
N HIS A 1015 -26.05 30.60 -24.19
CA HIS A 1015 -27.14 30.80 -23.25
C HIS A 1015 -26.63 31.42 -21.95
N THR A 1016 -27.35 32.42 -21.43
CA THR A 1016 -27.15 32.93 -20.07
C THR A 1016 -27.89 32.06 -19.07
N LYS A 1017 -27.20 31.63 -18.01
CA LYS A 1017 -27.83 30.94 -16.88
C LYS A 1017 -27.72 31.86 -15.66
N MET A 1018 -28.85 32.43 -15.23
CA MET A 1018 -28.90 33.14 -13.94
C MET A 1018 -28.94 32.11 -12.82
N ASP A 1019 -27.88 32.06 -12.00
CA ASP A 1019 -27.88 31.31 -10.75
C ASP A 1019 -28.58 32.15 -9.67
N PRO A 1020 -29.68 31.70 -9.04
CA PRO A 1020 -30.51 32.53 -8.17
C PRO A 1020 -29.91 32.83 -6.78
N LYS A 1021 -28.59 32.76 -6.60
CA LYS A 1021 -27.93 33.19 -5.36
C LYS A 1021 -27.36 34.60 -5.54
N GLU A 1022 -27.80 35.49 -4.66
CA GLU A 1022 -27.44 36.92 -4.62
C GLU A 1022 -25.92 37.13 -4.74
N GLY A 1023 -25.51 37.88 -5.78
CA GLY A 1023 -24.24 38.62 -5.77
C GLY A 1023 -23.08 38.13 -6.65
N GLU A 1024 -23.18 37.03 -7.40
CA GLU A 1024 -22.04 36.51 -8.18
C GLU A 1024 -22.29 36.35 -9.69
N THR A 1025 -21.17 36.33 -10.43
CA THR A 1025 -20.97 36.54 -11.87
C THR A 1025 -21.94 35.82 -12.82
N GLN A 1026 -22.41 36.52 -13.86
CA GLN A 1026 -23.18 35.91 -14.96
C GLN A 1026 -22.31 34.89 -15.69
N ARG A 1027 -22.77 33.63 -15.76
CA ARG A 1027 -22.11 32.56 -16.52
C ARG A 1027 -22.86 32.30 -17.82
N PHE A 1028 -22.10 32.10 -18.90
CA PHE A 1028 -22.60 31.77 -20.23
C PHE A 1028 -22.25 30.31 -20.56
N GLU A 1029 -23.23 29.54 -21.02
CA GLU A 1029 -23.08 28.15 -21.48
C GLU A 1029 -23.19 28.10 -23.01
N ALA A 1030 -22.37 27.29 -23.69
CA ALA A 1030 -22.43 27.11 -25.14
C ALA A 1030 -22.99 25.73 -25.51
N ASN A 1031 -23.99 25.68 -26.40
CA ASN A 1031 -24.69 24.46 -26.82
C ASN A 1031 -24.84 24.39 -28.34
N PHE A 1032 -25.32 23.25 -28.86
CA PHE A 1032 -25.64 23.02 -30.25
C PHE A 1032 -27.13 22.72 -30.41
N GLU A 1033 -27.87 23.60 -31.07
CA GLU A 1033 -29.33 23.50 -31.20
C GLU A 1033 -29.81 23.17 -32.63
N HIS A 1034 -30.91 22.44 -32.74
CA HIS A 1034 -31.43 21.97 -34.04
C HIS A 1034 -32.18 23.06 -34.82
N LYS A 1035 -32.61 24.15 -34.17
CA LYS A 1035 -33.41 25.22 -34.80
C LYS A 1035 -32.68 26.53 -34.67
N LYS A 1036 -32.58 27.27 -35.78
CA LYS A 1036 -31.88 28.56 -35.79
C LYS A 1036 -32.57 29.60 -34.90
N GLN A 1037 -32.03 29.89 -33.72
CA GLN A 1037 -32.54 30.90 -32.78
C GLN A 1037 -31.67 32.17 -32.74
N ALA A 1038 -32.18 33.24 -32.12
CA ALA A 1038 -31.46 34.52 -32.02
C ALA A 1038 -30.15 34.43 -31.21
N CYS A 1039 -30.03 33.46 -30.30
CA CYS A 1039 -28.85 33.20 -29.46
C CYS A 1039 -27.68 32.48 -30.18
N GLU A 1040 -27.80 32.22 -31.49
CA GLU A 1040 -26.75 31.58 -32.32
C GLU A 1040 -25.99 32.57 -33.21
N LYS A 1041 -26.24 33.87 -33.00
CA LYS A 1041 -25.59 34.95 -33.75
C LYS A 1041 -24.38 35.43 -32.97
N TRP A 1042 -23.21 35.22 -33.54
CA TRP A 1042 -21.92 35.61 -32.97
C TRP A 1042 -21.38 36.82 -33.73
N ARG A 1043 -21.05 37.89 -33.02
CA ARG A 1043 -20.28 39.00 -33.60
C ARG A 1043 -18.80 38.65 -33.48
N LEU A 1044 -18.10 38.64 -34.62
CA LEU A 1044 -16.66 38.48 -34.63
C LEU A 1044 -16.03 39.87 -34.42
N GLU A 1045 -15.39 40.07 -33.28
CA GLU A 1045 -14.62 41.26 -32.96
C GLU A 1045 -13.14 40.94 -33.18
N LEU A 1046 -12.43 41.79 -33.92
CA LEU A 1046 -10.99 41.64 -34.11
C LEU A 1046 -10.30 41.98 -32.78
N ALA A 1047 -9.51 41.04 -32.26
CA ALA A 1047 -8.71 41.22 -31.05
C ALA A 1047 -7.58 42.24 -31.24
#